data_AF-A0A3E2CST9-F1
#
_entry.id   AF-A0A3E2CST9-F1
#
_cell.length_a   1.000
_cell.length_b   1.000
_cell.length_c   1.000
_cell.angle_alpha   90.00
_cell.angle_beta   90.00
_cell.angle_gamma   90.00
#
_symmetry.space_group_name_H-M   'P 1'
#
loop_
_entity.id
_entity.type
_entity.pdbx_description
1 polymer ?
#
loop_
_entity_poly.entity_id
_entity_poly.type
_entity_poly.pdbx_seq_one_letter_code
_entity_poly.pdbx_strand_id
1 'polypeptide(L)'
;GKSLEDNITCERICAIDNSFIEDPAFIASEDLGMQSFGDPTQDDCIRPLMHLWRKARKCQQSASYLKQTEAGEWLYRQSLAELIRSLYLPFRFDADFRSNLGDGKVALAFTATGSSLMPRSIYDTHKNKWHEYSDSEKSNISVNYNLRIGIMLATLAFGISDKIQQVSIRLDSIGLEEMVAAQDSAISNLLNRTLRALNRIDNNSTHEKGEPKDGDIHGDPSKLQDLQHLPFADVVEAAQSLVDEHSDDLTSAMEVGNNENNANNTNNTNPLAAFSEPPEVRTLMTVTFERDNFVKHIRSHGLQNPIEFYKKSNARISLNENCKLNTVEPSFDLHDTCFSPNGAQEEPEFSDTLFNEEQEEILGTEHAKGLSIQREDLLQQAVADFHHIASQPLLTTAEKAREAMNIIEQIGDPELNNQADIVTRSLIDETTIPELHFKASQNIRDMRIHAQEQLIEGDIKQALESYENNIAKFDTMFTIDNAVPRYFNSYAERVVYNRLFATPDEQTLLIPDGLFYAHMELADLLSQLHQYDAALKHLNTMVSYAPTYALSHLRLAAALSQQEDWTSTVAACLNALRVALDKDDAAFAYYRLAYAAWMQDKFTLAASAYRMADYLAPGRIEPLQMELEELLSRMRSQCYKAPTSMDDVRHCFMSDDIPVWPNIEANHIIGKAAKLTVDDGMFVIARTLCVAHIRMSLNDDCEGAVQSQFLRSLNA
;
A
#
# COMPACT_ATOMS: atom_id res chain seq x y z
N GLY A 1 -11.29 18.69 39.94
CA GLY A 1 -11.75 18.17 41.24
C GLY A 1 -13.26 18.26 41.30
N LYS A 2 -13.92 17.09 41.31
CA LYS A 2 -15.32 16.79 41.69
C LYS A 2 -16.32 17.95 41.68
N SER A 3 -17.11 18.11 40.60
CA SER A 3 -18.45 18.76 40.65
C SER A 3 -19.24 18.65 39.32
N LEU A 4 -19.36 17.47 38.72
CA LEU A 4 -20.35 17.26 37.65
C LEU A 4 -21.04 15.88 37.66
N GLU A 5 -20.57 14.92 38.46
CA GLU A 5 -21.10 13.54 38.43
C GLU A 5 -22.33 13.29 39.32
N ASP A 6 -22.73 14.21 40.20
CA ASP A 6 -23.76 13.93 41.21
C ASP A 6 -25.16 14.51 40.94
N ASN A 7 -25.50 14.98 39.73
CA ASN A 7 -26.88 15.45 39.41
C ASN A 7 -27.23 15.48 37.91
N ILE A 8 -26.71 14.57 37.08
CA ILE A 8 -27.14 14.49 35.68
C ILE A 8 -28.26 13.44 35.57
N THR A 9 -29.47 13.89 35.25
CA THR A 9 -30.60 12.99 35.06
C THR A 9 -30.52 12.28 33.70
N CYS A 10 -31.12 11.10 33.57
CA CYS A 10 -31.14 10.36 32.29
C CYS A 10 -31.71 11.20 31.13
N GLU A 11 -32.66 12.08 31.44
CA GLU A 11 -33.24 13.03 30.50
C GLU A 11 -32.19 14.01 29.96
N ARG A 12 -31.29 14.49 30.81
CA ARG A 12 -30.23 15.42 30.42
C ARG A 12 -29.14 14.75 29.60
N ILE A 13 -28.79 13.49 29.91
CA ILE A 13 -27.87 12.68 29.10
C ILE A 13 -28.46 12.48 27.71
N CYS A 14 -29.72 12.03 27.62
CA CYS A 14 -30.41 11.82 26.36
C CYS A 14 -30.50 13.10 25.51
N ALA A 15 -30.76 14.26 26.13
CA ALA A 15 -30.78 15.54 25.42
C ALA A 15 -29.40 15.90 24.84
N ILE A 16 -28.32 15.62 25.57
CA ILE A 16 -26.95 15.86 25.11
C ILE A 16 -26.59 14.90 23.95
N ASP A 17 -26.87 13.61 24.08
CA ASP A 17 -26.59 12.62 23.03
C ASP A 17 -27.32 12.96 21.73
N ASN A 18 -28.59 13.38 21.81
CA ASN A 18 -29.35 13.81 20.64
C ASN A 18 -28.77 15.09 20.01
N SER A 19 -28.30 16.04 20.82
CA SER A 19 -27.66 17.24 20.28
C SER A 19 -26.38 16.93 19.50
N PHE A 20 -25.65 15.85 19.82
CA PHE A 20 -24.51 15.41 19.04
C PHE A 20 -24.88 14.74 17.71
N ILE A 21 -26.09 14.17 17.61
CA ILE A 21 -26.62 13.67 16.34
C ILE A 21 -27.14 14.85 15.48
N GLU A 22 -27.71 15.86 16.12
CA GLU A 22 -28.18 17.08 15.43
C GLU A 22 -27.03 17.98 14.97
N ASP A 23 -25.99 18.13 15.77
CA ASP A 23 -24.76 18.85 15.45
C ASP A 23 -23.51 17.99 15.75
N PRO A 24 -23.13 17.10 14.82
CA PRO A 24 -21.94 16.28 14.97
C PRO A 24 -20.63 17.07 15.00
N ALA A 25 -20.60 18.32 14.53
CA ALA A 25 -19.39 19.13 14.57
C ALA A 25 -19.01 19.54 16.00
N PHE A 26 -19.96 19.53 16.95
CA PHE A 26 -19.73 19.90 18.34
C PHE A 26 -18.68 19.03 19.03
N ILE A 27 -18.72 17.71 18.79
CA ILE A 27 -17.82 16.73 19.42
C ILE A 27 -16.67 16.29 18.52
N ALA A 28 -16.65 16.71 17.26
CA ALA A 28 -15.71 16.28 16.23
C ALA A 28 -14.22 16.52 16.53
N SER A 29 -13.88 17.32 17.55
CA SER A 29 -12.49 17.60 17.94
C SER A 29 -12.24 17.30 19.42
N GLU A 30 -11.52 16.21 19.70
CA GLU A 30 -11.23 15.71 21.06
C GLU A 30 -10.55 16.74 21.98
N ASP A 31 -9.62 17.54 21.46
CA ASP A 31 -8.74 18.39 22.28
C ASP A 31 -9.42 19.58 22.99
N LEU A 32 -10.60 20.02 22.54
CA LEU A 32 -11.18 21.32 22.96
C LEU A 32 -12.72 21.34 23.13
N GLY A 33 -13.43 20.27 22.75
CA GLY A 33 -14.86 20.32 22.42
C GLY A 33 -15.81 20.70 23.57
N MET A 34 -15.78 20.00 24.70
CA MET A 34 -16.84 20.16 25.71
C MET A 34 -16.71 21.45 26.54
N GLN A 35 -15.50 22.00 26.71
CA GLN A 35 -15.29 23.19 27.55
C GLN A 35 -15.39 24.52 26.80
N SER A 36 -15.24 24.51 25.46
CA SER A 36 -15.06 25.74 24.67
C SER A 36 -16.35 26.25 24.01
N PHE A 37 -17.29 25.37 23.68
CA PHE A 37 -18.49 25.76 22.91
C PHE A 37 -19.73 26.07 23.77
N GLY A 38 -19.77 25.57 25.00
CA GLY A 38 -20.86 25.79 25.96
C GLY A 38 -21.80 24.60 26.07
N ASP A 39 -23.11 24.86 26.19
CA ASP A 39 -24.13 23.81 26.27
C ASP A 39 -24.47 23.28 24.85
N PRO A 40 -24.26 21.98 24.56
CA PRO A 40 -24.53 21.43 23.23
C PRO A 40 -26.01 21.48 22.85
N THR A 41 -26.91 21.58 23.84
CA THR A 41 -28.36 21.72 23.59
C THR A 41 -28.77 23.12 23.11
N GLN A 42 -27.84 24.08 23.08
CA GLN A 42 -28.07 25.47 22.64
C GLN A 42 -27.07 25.90 21.56
N ASP A 43 -26.49 24.95 20.83
CA ASP A 43 -25.51 25.29 19.80
C ASP A 43 -26.15 25.95 18.55
N ASP A 44 -25.38 26.77 17.86
CA ASP A 44 -25.80 27.49 16.65
C ASP A 44 -25.50 26.73 15.35
N CYS A 45 -24.86 25.56 15.44
CA CYS A 45 -24.33 24.73 14.36
C CYS A 45 -23.27 25.43 13.50
N ILE A 46 -22.84 26.64 13.85
CA ILE A 46 -21.88 27.47 13.09
C ILE A 46 -20.52 27.46 13.80
N ARG A 47 -20.49 27.72 15.11
CA ARG A 47 -19.25 27.86 15.88
C ARG A 47 -18.42 26.56 15.86
N PRO A 48 -19.00 25.36 16.05
CA PRO A 48 -18.23 24.11 15.97
C PRO A 48 -17.70 23.84 14.55
N LEU A 49 -18.53 24.04 13.52
CA LEU A 49 -18.11 23.87 12.13
C LEU A 49 -16.97 24.84 11.74
N MET A 50 -17.07 26.11 12.17
CA MET A 50 -16.01 27.10 11.94
C MET A 50 -14.75 26.80 12.74
N HIS A 51 -14.83 26.05 13.84
CA HIS A 51 -13.66 25.54 14.54
C HIS A 51 -12.94 24.49 13.69
N LEU A 52 -13.67 23.54 13.09
CA LEU A 52 -13.10 22.56 12.16
C LEU A 52 -12.42 23.24 10.97
N TRP A 53 -13.05 24.26 10.37
CA TRP A 53 -12.42 25.08 9.33
C TRP A 53 -11.09 25.69 9.78
N ARG A 54 -11.03 26.25 11.00
CA ARG A 54 -9.80 26.84 11.54
C ARG A 54 -8.75 25.78 11.85
N LYS A 55 -9.15 24.60 12.32
CA LYS A 55 -8.25 23.45 12.55
C LYS A 55 -7.62 23.03 11.23
N ALA A 56 -8.44 22.82 10.19
CA ALA A 56 -7.96 22.49 8.85
C ALA A 56 -6.98 23.53 8.29
N ARG A 57 -7.28 24.83 8.46
CA ARG A 57 -6.40 25.92 8.00
C ARG A 57 -5.06 25.97 8.75
N LYS A 58 -5.01 25.53 10.01
CA LYS A 58 -3.76 25.50 10.79
C LYS A 58 -2.79 24.44 10.25
N CYS A 59 -3.28 23.31 9.73
CA CYS A 59 -2.42 22.27 9.13
C CYS A 59 -1.52 22.86 8.03
N GLN A 60 -2.06 23.74 7.19
CA GLN A 60 -1.30 24.46 6.16
C GLN A 60 -0.30 25.48 6.73
N GLN A 61 -0.69 26.22 7.77
CA GLN A 61 0.16 27.27 8.37
C GLN A 61 1.37 26.70 9.12
N SER A 62 1.22 25.55 9.78
CA SER A 62 2.33 24.86 10.45
C SER A 62 3.44 24.45 9.46
N ALA A 63 3.08 24.08 8.23
CA ALA A 63 4.06 23.77 7.18
C ALA A 63 4.77 25.03 6.63
N SER A 64 4.07 26.17 6.53
CA SER A 64 4.69 27.43 6.09
C SER A 64 5.75 27.97 7.06
N TYR A 65 5.61 27.68 8.37
CA TYR A 65 6.61 28.03 9.40
C TYR A 65 7.91 27.23 9.25
N LEU A 66 7.85 26.03 8.65
CA LEU A 66 8.99 25.15 8.38
C LEU A 66 9.72 25.47 7.05
N LYS A 67 9.47 26.66 6.44
CA LYS A 67 10.06 27.09 5.15
C LYS A 67 9.79 26.13 3.97
N GLN A 68 8.66 25.42 3.95
CA GLN A 68 8.25 24.70 2.76
C GLN A 68 7.62 25.66 1.74
N THR A 69 8.11 25.62 0.51
CA THR A 69 7.67 26.43 -0.65
C THR A 69 6.30 25.94 -1.11
N GLU A 70 5.23 26.55 -0.61
CA GLU A 70 3.82 26.18 -0.87
C GLU A 70 3.40 24.74 -0.48
N ALA A 71 2.12 24.54 -0.18
CA ALA A 71 1.56 23.23 0.16
C ALA A 71 1.22 22.47 -1.13
N GLY A 72 1.98 21.41 -1.45
CA GLY A 72 1.73 20.48 -2.56
C GLY A 72 0.74 19.36 -2.22
N GLU A 73 0.56 18.42 -3.15
CA GLU A 73 -0.32 17.24 -3.00
C GLU A 73 0.03 16.42 -1.75
N TRP A 74 1.33 16.23 -1.45
CA TRP A 74 1.80 15.46 -0.30
C TRP A 74 1.19 15.98 1.01
N LEU A 75 1.42 17.27 1.28
CA LEU A 75 0.99 17.88 2.53
C LEU A 75 -0.53 17.94 2.62
N TYR A 76 -1.20 18.24 1.50
CA TYR A 76 -2.65 18.30 1.47
C TYR A 76 -3.29 16.95 1.79
N ARG A 77 -2.83 15.88 1.14
CA ARG A 77 -3.35 14.52 1.32
C ARG A 77 -3.09 13.99 2.72
N GLN A 78 -1.88 14.19 3.25
CA GLN A 78 -1.53 13.86 4.64
C GLN A 78 -2.43 14.60 5.63
N SER A 79 -2.60 15.93 5.44
CA SER A 79 -3.45 16.75 6.31
C SER A 79 -4.92 16.32 6.26
N LEU A 80 -5.45 16.03 5.07
CA LEU A 80 -6.84 15.60 4.92
C LEU A 80 -7.07 14.21 5.53
N ALA A 81 -6.13 13.28 5.32
CA ALA A 81 -6.16 11.96 5.94
C ALA A 81 -6.17 12.06 7.47
N GLU A 82 -5.27 12.87 8.05
CA GLU A 82 -5.20 13.10 9.49
C GLU A 82 -6.50 13.73 10.02
N LEU A 83 -7.01 14.76 9.35
CA LEU A 83 -8.23 15.45 9.78
C LEU A 83 -9.45 14.52 9.75
N ILE A 84 -9.63 13.74 8.69
CA ILE A 84 -10.72 12.76 8.57
C ILE A 84 -10.63 11.72 9.68
N ARG A 85 -9.43 11.19 9.96
CA ARG A 85 -9.22 10.16 10.99
C ARG A 85 -9.29 10.70 12.40
N SER A 86 -9.06 12.00 12.60
CA SER A 86 -9.21 12.69 13.90
C SER A 86 -10.65 13.06 14.25
N LEU A 87 -11.63 12.82 13.36
CA LEU A 87 -13.03 13.15 13.61
C LEU A 87 -13.66 12.20 14.63
N TYR A 88 -14.01 12.73 15.79
CA TYR A 88 -14.76 11.99 16.80
C TYR A 88 -16.27 12.15 16.57
N LEU A 89 -16.94 11.09 16.11
CA LEU A 89 -18.36 11.13 15.74
C LEU A 89 -19.19 10.09 16.51
N PRO A 90 -20.51 10.30 16.69
CA PRO A 90 -21.39 9.34 17.36
C PRO A 90 -21.43 7.96 16.69
N PHE A 91 -21.29 7.94 15.36
CA PHE A 91 -21.28 6.73 14.56
C PHE A 91 -20.03 6.67 13.70
N ARG A 92 -19.42 5.48 13.62
CA ARG A 92 -18.27 5.22 12.77
C ARG A 92 -18.69 5.27 11.30
N PHE A 93 -17.81 5.84 10.47
CA PHE A 93 -17.92 5.85 9.02
C PHE A 93 -16.58 5.40 8.44
N ASP A 94 -16.60 4.94 7.18
CA ASP A 94 -15.39 4.86 6.36
C ASP A 94 -15.50 5.91 5.26
N ALA A 95 -14.36 6.50 4.91
CA ALA A 95 -14.29 7.51 3.86
C ALA A 95 -13.04 7.32 3.02
N ASP A 96 -13.17 7.60 1.73
CA ASP A 96 -12.09 7.66 0.77
C ASP A 96 -12.10 9.00 0.06
N PHE A 97 -10.94 9.41 -0.43
CA PHE A 97 -10.83 10.67 -1.15
C PHE A 97 -9.78 10.62 -2.26
N ARG A 98 -9.93 11.55 -3.19
CA ARG A 98 -8.98 11.87 -4.26
C ARG A 98 -8.84 13.39 -4.36
N SER A 99 -7.66 13.86 -4.75
CA SER A 99 -7.40 15.29 -4.93
C SER A 99 -6.57 15.59 -6.16
N ASN A 100 -6.91 16.68 -6.84
CA ASN A 100 -6.06 17.31 -7.83
C ASN A 100 -5.98 18.80 -7.46
N LEU A 101 -4.90 19.17 -6.79
CA LEU A 101 -4.59 20.53 -6.35
C LEU A 101 -4.31 21.44 -7.54
N GLY A 102 -3.76 20.91 -8.63
CA GLY A 102 -3.53 21.66 -9.87
C GLY A 102 -4.84 22.17 -10.47
N ASP A 103 -5.87 21.33 -10.47
CA ASP A 103 -7.22 21.65 -10.93
C ASP A 103 -8.11 22.27 -9.82
N GLY A 104 -7.65 22.24 -8.57
CA GLY A 104 -8.42 22.69 -7.40
C GLY A 104 -9.66 21.82 -7.12
N LYS A 105 -9.61 20.53 -7.41
CA LYS A 105 -10.73 19.58 -7.27
C LYS A 105 -10.43 18.50 -6.26
N VAL A 106 -11.44 18.12 -5.48
CA VAL A 106 -11.35 17.04 -4.49
C VAL A 106 -12.63 16.22 -4.56
N ALA A 107 -12.53 14.90 -4.52
CA ALA A 107 -13.66 14.01 -4.36
C ALA A 107 -13.54 13.28 -3.03
N LEU A 108 -14.66 13.14 -2.29
CA LEU A 108 -14.75 12.27 -1.13
C LEU A 108 -15.97 11.36 -1.26
N ALA A 109 -15.79 10.07 -0.95
CA ALA A 109 -16.87 9.11 -0.76
C ALA A 109 -16.90 8.68 0.71
N PHE A 110 -18.08 8.49 1.28
CA PHE A 110 -18.21 7.92 2.62
C PHE A 110 -19.47 7.09 2.79
N THR A 111 -19.44 6.19 3.77
CA THR A 111 -20.54 5.27 4.05
C THR A 111 -21.61 5.90 4.94
N ALA A 112 -22.88 5.66 4.57
CA ALA A 112 -24.03 6.17 5.28
C ALA A 112 -24.27 5.46 6.61
N THR A 113 -24.64 6.22 7.62
CA THR A 113 -25.20 5.71 8.88
C THR A 113 -26.69 5.43 8.71
N GLY A 114 -27.09 4.17 8.75
CA GLY A 114 -28.48 3.74 8.58
C GLY A 114 -29.43 4.18 9.69
N SER A 115 -30.73 4.20 9.40
CA SER A 115 -31.77 4.61 10.35
C SER A 115 -31.94 3.66 11.55
N SER A 116 -31.46 2.42 11.43
CA SER A 116 -31.47 1.42 12.52
C SER A 116 -30.54 1.78 13.69
N LEU A 117 -29.52 2.59 13.44
CA LEU A 117 -28.58 3.08 14.45
C LEU A 117 -29.11 4.31 15.19
N MET A 118 -30.16 4.95 14.68
CA MET A 118 -30.75 6.13 15.30
C MET A 118 -31.47 5.75 16.61
N PRO A 119 -31.49 6.64 17.62
CA PRO A 119 -32.17 6.40 18.88
C PRO A 119 -33.63 5.95 18.68
N ARG A 120 -34.11 5.03 19.53
CA ARG A 120 -35.51 4.60 19.51
C ARG A 120 -36.45 5.64 20.10
N SER A 121 -36.00 6.35 21.12
CA SER A 121 -36.76 7.36 21.82
C SER A 121 -35.91 8.58 22.14
N ILE A 122 -36.58 9.73 22.21
CA ILE A 122 -36.01 11.00 22.67
C ILE A 122 -36.80 11.49 23.87
N TYR A 123 -36.12 12.21 24.76
CA TYR A 123 -36.78 12.99 25.78
C TYR A 123 -37.10 14.39 25.24
N ASP A 124 -38.38 14.70 25.02
CA ASP A 124 -38.83 16.04 24.65
C ASP A 124 -38.80 16.92 25.91
N THR A 125 -37.78 17.78 25.99
CA THR A 125 -37.55 18.70 27.12
C THR A 125 -38.64 19.77 27.25
N HIS A 126 -39.34 20.11 26.16
CA HIS A 126 -40.45 21.07 26.19
C HIS A 126 -41.74 20.45 26.72
N LYS A 127 -42.00 19.18 26.37
CA LYS A 127 -43.19 18.44 26.83
C LYS A 127 -42.95 17.63 28.10
N ASN A 128 -41.70 17.56 28.56
CA ASN A 128 -41.25 16.81 29.73
C ASN A 128 -41.68 15.32 29.66
N LYS A 129 -41.62 14.72 28.46
CA LYS A 129 -42.11 13.38 28.15
C LYS A 129 -41.19 12.66 27.15
N TRP A 130 -41.14 11.35 27.29
CA TRP A 130 -40.53 10.46 26.31
C TRP A 130 -41.41 10.37 25.06
N HIS A 131 -40.78 10.51 23.89
CA HIS A 131 -41.37 10.30 22.57
C HIS A 131 -40.61 9.17 21.88
N GLU A 132 -41.33 8.21 21.33
CA GLU A 132 -40.75 7.12 20.54
C GLU A 132 -40.76 7.52 19.07
N TYR A 133 -39.59 7.47 18.42
CA TYR A 133 -39.48 7.84 17.02
C TYR A 133 -40.11 6.78 16.12
N SER A 134 -40.98 7.22 15.22
CA SER A 134 -41.41 6.45 14.07
C SER A 134 -40.26 6.16 13.12
N ASP A 135 -40.41 5.14 12.26
CA ASP A 135 -39.38 4.77 11.28
C ASP A 135 -39.08 5.90 10.28
N SER A 136 -40.09 6.73 9.97
CA SER A 136 -39.90 7.90 9.12
C SER A 136 -39.11 9.01 9.82
N GLU A 137 -39.34 9.24 11.11
CA GLU A 137 -38.55 10.20 11.90
C GLU A 137 -37.09 9.74 12.01
N LYS A 138 -36.83 8.46 12.30
CA LYS A 138 -35.46 7.90 12.32
C LYS A 138 -34.78 8.03 10.96
N SER A 139 -35.51 7.75 9.89
CA SER A 139 -35.00 7.91 8.53
C SER A 139 -34.62 9.37 8.26
N ASN A 140 -35.46 10.32 8.62
CA ASN A 140 -35.16 11.74 8.48
C ASN A 140 -33.94 12.17 9.31
N ILE A 141 -33.80 11.71 10.55
CA ILE A 141 -32.63 12.02 11.40
C ILE A 141 -31.36 11.46 10.76
N SER A 142 -31.38 10.20 10.32
CA SER A 142 -30.26 9.55 9.63
C SER A 142 -29.86 10.32 8.36
N VAL A 143 -30.82 10.73 7.53
CA VAL A 143 -30.53 11.53 6.33
C VAL A 143 -29.88 12.86 6.70
N ASN A 144 -30.45 13.61 7.65
CA ASN A 144 -29.86 14.88 8.07
C ASN A 144 -28.46 14.70 8.66
N TYR A 145 -28.25 13.67 9.49
CA TYR A 145 -26.94 13.35 10.06
C TYR A 145 -25.90 13.10 8.95
N ASN A 146 -26.19 12.21 8.01
CA ASN A 146 -25.27 11.90 6.91
C ASN A 146 -24.95 13.12 6.05
N LEU A 147 -25.95 13.94 5.69
CA LEU A 147 -25.71 15.17 4.93
C LEU A 147 -24.86 16.19 5.72
N ARG A 148 -24.99 16.25 7.05
CA ARG A 148 -24.14 17.11 7.89
C ARG A 148 -22.70 16.63 7.92
N ILE A 149 -22.47 15.32 7.98
CA ILE A 149 -21.12 14.74 7.84
C ILE A 149 -20.51 15.13 6.50
N GLY A 150 -21.27 15.08 5.40
CA GLY A 150 -20.79 15.53 4.08
C GLY A 150 -20.38 17.02 4.06
N ILE A 151 -21.12 17.90 4.75
CA ILE A 151 -20.73 19.32 4.91
C ILE A 151 -19.46 19.43 5.77
N MET A 152 -19.32 18.65 6.83
CA MET A 152 -18.11 18.65 7.68
C MET A 152 -16.88 18.21 6.87
N LEU A 153 -16.98 17.13 6.10
CA LEU A 153 -15.90 16.65 5.23
C LEU A 153 -15.51 17.70 4.18
N ALA A 154 -16.48 18.34 3.53
CA ALA A 154 -16.22 19.44 2.61
C ALA A 154 -15.58 20.67 3.30
N THR A 155 -15.96 20.95 4.55
CA THR A 155 -15.37 22.01 5.37
C THR A 155 -13.90 21.75 5.65
N LEU A 156 -13.53 20.49 5.94
CA LEU A 156 -12.13 20.10 6.12
C LEU A 156 -11.35 20.26 4.80
N ALA A 157 -11.84 19.68 3.70
CA ALA A 157 -11.19 19.74 2.39
C ALA A 157 -10.94 21.18 1.92
N PHE A 158 -11.96 22.04 1.93
CA PHE A 158 -11.79 23.45 1.59
C PHE A 158 -10.91 24.21 2.58
N GLY A 159 -10.95 23.85 3.86
CA GLY A 159 -10.24 24.55 4.93
C GLY A 159 -8.72 24.37 4.87
N ILE A 160 -8.22 23.25 4.34
CA ILE A 160 -6.78 22.95 4.26
C ILE A 160 -6.07 23.86 3.24
N SER A 161 -6.66 24.09 2.06
CA SER A 161 -6.01 24.86 1.00
C SER A 161 -6.97 25.80 0.29
N ASP A 162 -6.51 27.03 0.08
CA ASP A 162 -7.22 28.04 -0.71
C ASP A 162 -7.18 27.75 -2.23
N LYS A 163 -6.35 26.79 -2.69
CA LYS A 163 -6.33 26.33 -4.09
C LYS A 163 -7.58 25.52 -4.46
N ILE A 164 -8.20 24.83 -3.50
CA ILE A 164 -9.39 23.98 -3.76
C ILE A 164 -10.61 24.84 -4.07
N GLN A 165 -11.12 24.73 -5.30
CA GLN A 165 -12.31 25.43 -5.78
C GLN A 165 -13.56 24.55 -5.73
N GLN A 166 -13.41 23.25 -5.91
CA GLN A 166 -14.52 22.30 -5.97
C GLN A 166 -14.29 21.11 -5.03
N VAL A 167 -15.34 20.74 -4.28
CA VAL A 167 -15.37 19.51 -3.49
C VAL A 167 -16.61 18.71 -3.85
N SER A 168 -16.39 17.53 -4.41
CA SER A 168 -17.42 16.55 -4.75
C SER A 168 -17.58 15.54 -3.62
N ILE A 169 -18.83 15.31 -3.19
CA ILE A 169 -19.18 14.39 -2.11
C ILE A 169 -20.09 13.30 -2.66
N ARG A 170 -19.73 12.03 -2.41
CA ARG A 170 -20.54 10.84 -2.66
C ARG A 170 -20.88 10.18 -1.33
N LEU A 171 -22.16 9.84 -1.16
CA LEU A 171 -22.66 9.09 -0.02
C LEU A 171 -23.14 7.74 -0.51
N ASP A 172 -22.55 6.69 0.02
CA ASP A 172 -22.83 5.30 -0.37
C ASP A 172 -23.53 4.55 0.77
N SER A 173 -24.42 3.61 0.43
CA SER A 173 -25.07 2.75 1.43
C SER A 173 -24.06 1.79 2.05
N ILE A 174 -24.28 1.38 3.30
CA ILE A 174 -23.37 0.45 3.99
C ILE A 174 -23.50 -1.01 3.51
N GLY A 175 -24.32 -1.31 2.48
CA GLY A 175 -24.55 -2.66 1.93
C GLY A 175 -25.20 -3.69 2.89
N LEU A 176 -25.02 -3.53 4.21
CA LEU A 176 -25.48 -4.42 5.27
C LEU A 176 -26.87 -4.09 5.82
N GLU A 177 -27.47 -2.95 5.49
CA GLU A 177 -28.78 -2.56 6.03
C GLU A 177 -29.90 -3.55 5.67
N GLU A 178 -29.86 -4.16 4.48
CA GLU A 178 -30.80 -5.21 4.08
C GLU A 178 -30.53 -6.52 4.84
N MET A 179 -29.27 -6.83 5.15
CA MET A 179 -28.88 -7.99 5.95
C MET A 179 -29.23 -7.85 7.44
N VAL A 180 -29.13 -6.63 7.99
CA VAL A 180 -29.51 -6.32 9.39
C VAL A 180 -31.04 -6.27 9.55
N ALA A 181 -31.78 -5.84 8.53
CA ALA A 181 -33.24 -5.99 8.53
C ALA A 181 -33.66 -7.48 8.45
N ALA A 182 -32.87 -8.32 7.78
CA ALA A 182 -33.04 -9.78 7.77
C ALA A 182 -32.48 -10.50 9.03
N GLN A 183 -31.69 -9.80 9.84
CA GLN A 183 -30.93 -10.34 10.99
C GLN A 183 -31.81 -10.63 12.22
N ASP A 184 -32.99 -10.01 12.36
CA ASP A 184 -33.93 -10.30 13.45
C ASP A 184 -34.46 -11.74 13.43
N SER A 185 -34.35 -12.47 12.31
CA SER A 185 -34.84 -13.85 12.21
C SER A 185 -33.77 -14.94 12.37
N ALA A 186 -32.46 -14.65 12.24
CA ALA A 186 -31.51 -15.73 11.93
C ALA A 186 -30.05 -15.52 12.34
N ILE A 187 -29.70 -14.92 13.50
CA ILE A 187 -28.26 -14.70 13.81
C ILE A 187 -27.80 -15.16 15.20
N SER A 188 -26.82 -16.06 15.16
CA SER A 188 -25.63 -15.97 16.03
C SER A 188 -24.39 -16.62 15.38
N ASN A 189 -24.57 -17.61 14.50
CA ASN A 189 -23.44 -18.40 13.96
C ASN A 189 -22.86 -17.93 12.62
N LEU A 190 -23.59 -17.11 11.84
CA LEU A 190 -23.19 -16.74 10.46
C LEU A 190 -22.26 -15.52 10.42
N LEU A 191 -22.41 -14.60 11.39
CA LEU A 191 -21.73 -13.31 11.47
C LEU A 191 -20.20 -13.43 11.70
N ASN A 192 -19.78 -14.45 12.44
CA ASN A 192 -18.35 -14.73 12.66
C ASN A 192 -17.63 -15.35 11.46
N ARG A 193 -18.38 -15.93 10.51
CA ARG A 193 -17.80 -16.52 9.28
C ARG A 193 -17.74 -15.51 8.14
N THR A 194 -18.74 -14.64 8.01
CA THR A 194 -18.77 -13.60 6.98
C THR A 194 -17.76 -12.48 7.22
N LEU A 195 -17.56 -12.05 8.47
CA LEU A 195 -16.49 -11.10 8.81
C LEU A 195 -15.08 -11.64 8.51
N ARG A 196 -14.88 -12.95 8.65
CA ARG A 196 -13.60 -13.60 8.28
C ARG A 196 -13.43 -13.78 6.77
N ALA A 197 -14.53 -13.89 6.03
CA ALA A 197 -14.50 -13.98 4.57
C ALA A 197 -14.27 -12.61 3.91
N LEU A 198 -14.89 -11.54 4.43
CA LEU A 198 -14.66 -10.17 3.97
C LEU A 198 -13.20 -9.73 4.17
N ASN A 199 -12.61 -10.00 5.34
CA ASN A 199 -11.19 -9.75 5.58
C ASN A 199 -10.24 -10.60 4.71
N ARG A 200 -10.73 -11.65 4.04
CA ARG A 200 -9.95 -12.47 3.10
C ARG A 200 -10.10 -12.03 1.65
N ILE A 201 -11.17 -11.30 1.31
CA ILE A 201 -11.43 -10.82 -0.05
C ILE A 201 -10.53 -9.61 -0.36
N ASP A 202 -10.19 -8.78 0.63
CA ASP A 202 -9.20 -7.70 0.48
C ASP A 202 -7.76 -8.21 0.25
N ASN A 203 -7.47 -9.48 0.54
CA ASN A 203 -6.13 -10.07 0.40
C ASN A 203 -5.93 -10.87 -0.90
N ASN A 204 -6.91 -10.89 -1.80
CA ASN A 204 -6.86 -11.62 -3.07
C ASN A 204 -6.77 -10.68 -4.29
N SER A 205 -6.24 -9.46 -4.11
CA SER A 205 -5.85 -8.63 -5.24
C SER A 205 -4.72 -9.30 -6.03
N THR A 206 -4.88 -9.37 -7.35
CA THR A 206 -3.76 -9.55 -8.27
C THR A 206 -2.67 -8.54 -7.90
N HIS A 207 -1.41 -8.96 -7.77
CA HIS A 207 -0.28 -8.06 -7.48
C HIS A 207 -0.40 -6.80 -8.35
N GLU A 208 -0.64 -5.66 -7.71
CA GLU A 208 -0.74 -4.41 -8.43
C GLU A 208 0.65 -4.06 -8.96
N LYS A 209 0.72 -3.65 -10.23
CA LYS A 209 2.00 -3.26 -10.84
C LYS A 209 2.65 -2.14 -10.02
N GLY A 210 3.91 -2.34 -9.65
CA GLY A 210 4.68 -1.45 -8.79
C GLY A 210 4.79 -1.88 -7.33
N GLU A 211 4.01 -2.86 -6.86
CA GLU A 211 4.26 -3.50 -5.56
C GLU A 211 5.61 -4.25 -5.54
N PRO A 212 6.23 -4.45 -4.35
CA PRO A 212 7.40 -5.30 -4.22
C PRO A 212 7.20 -6.68 -4.88
N LYS A 213 8.14 -7.08 -5.73
CA LYS A 213 8.03 -8.29 -6.57
C LYS A 213 8.02 -9.59 -5.77
N ASP A 214 8.50 -9.56 -4.55
CA ASP A 214 8.49 -10.67 -3.60
C ASP A 214 7.16 -10.77 -2.83
N GLY A 215 6.22 -9.84 -3.01
CA GLY A 215 5.01 -9.79 -2.21
C GLY A 215 5.24 -9.25 -0.79
N ASP A 216 6.28 -8.44 -0.62
CA ASP A 216 6.55 -7.66 0.59
C ASP A 216 6.99 -8.50 1.80
N ILE A 217 7.88 -9.47 1.56
CA ILE A 217 8.28 -10.43 2.58
C ILE A 217 9.54 -9.94 3.29
N HIS A 218 9.38 -9.51 4.54
CA HIS A 218 10.48 -9.02 5.37
C HIS A 218 10.82 -9.94 6.56
N GLY A 219 12.05 -9.82 7.06
CA GLY A 219 12.53 -10.49 8.26
C GLY A 219 13.47 -11.66 8.00
N ASP A 220 13.22 -12.80 8.66
CA ASP A 220 14.11 -13.95 8.56
C ASP A 220 14.12 -14.50 7.12
N PRO A 221 15.23 -14.37 6.38
CA PRO A 221 15.32 -14.69 4.97
C PRO A 221 15.15 -16.18 4.68
N SER A 222 15.27 -17.05 5.69
CA SER A 222 15.01 -18.49 5.57
C SER A 222 13.52 -18.80 5.38
N LYS A 223 12.61 -17.93 5.84
CA LYS A 223 11.15 -18.11 5.76
C LYS A 223 10.58 -17.86 4.36
N LEU A 224 11.36 -17.28 3.45
CA LEU A 224 11.00 -17.09 2.04
C LEU A 224 10.94 -18.41 1.23
N GLN A 225 11.50 -19.51 1.76
CA GLN A 225 11.42 -20.82 1.11
C GLN A 225 9.96 -21.31 0.98
N ASP A 226 9.09 -20.95 1.94
CA ASP A 226 7.71 -21.44 1.99
C ASP A 226 6.78 -20.80 0.95
N LEU A 227 7.15 -19.66 0.35
CA LEU A 227 6.26 -18.88 -0.54
C LEU A 227 6.55 -19.08 -2.04
N GLN A 228 7.72 -19.61 -2.40
CA GLN A 228 8.09 -19.87 -3.80
C GLN A 228 7.91 -21.33 -4.22
N HIS A 229 7.68 -22.22 -3.26
CA HIS A 229 7.02 -23.48 -3.53
C HIS A 229 5.53 -23.21 -3.65
N LEU A 230 5.02 -22.95 -4.87
CA LEU A 230 3.75 -23.60 -5.20
C LEU A 230 4.06 -25.09 -5.07
N PRO A 231 3.55 -25.82 -4.06
CA PRO A 231 3.73 -27.25 -4.05
C PRO A 231 2.93 -27.70 -5.24
N PHE A 232 3.62 -28.06 -6.33
CA PHE A 232 2.98 -28.67 -7.49
C PHE A 232 2.18 -29.90 -7.02
N ALA A 233 2.60 -30.52 -5.91
CA ALA A 233 1.85 -31.51 -5.15
C ALA A 233 0.44 -31.07 -4.73
N ASP A 234 0.22 -29.87 -4.19
CA ASP A 234 -1.08 -29.40 -3.72
C ASP A 234 -2.01 -29.00 -4.88
N VAL A 235 -1.44 -28.48 -5.98
CA VAL A 235 -2.21 -28.15 -7.20
C VAL A 235 -2.58 -29.42 -7.97
N VAL A 236 -1.69 -30.41 -7.99
CA VAL A 236 -1.95 -31.73 -8.57
C VAL A 236 -2.90 -32.53 -7.69
N GLU A 237 -2.81 -32.46 -6.36
CA GLU A 237 -3.73 -33.10 -5.42
C GLU A 237 -5.12 -32.44 -5.46
N ALA A 238 -5.20 -31.11 -5.61
CA ALA A 238 -6.47 -30.41 -5.85
C ALA A 238 -7.04 -30.71 -7.25
N ALA A 239 -6.20 -30.85 -8.28
CA ALA A 239 -6.62 -31.26 -9.62
C ALA A 239 -7.03 -32.74 -9.67
N GLN A 240 -6.38 -33.63 -8.90
CA GLN A 240 -6.76 -35.03 -8.76
C GLN A 240 -8.05 -35.16 -7.93
N SER A 241 -8.23 -34.38 -6.86
CA SER A 241 -9.48 -34.40 -6.07
C SER A 241 -10.68 -33.88 -6.86
N LEU A 242 -10.47 -32.91 -7.76
CA LEU A 242 -11.50 -32.42 -8.70
C LEU A 242 -11.85 -33.47 -9.78
N VAL A 243 -10.93 -34.37 -10.11
CA VAL A 243 -11.14 -35.46 -11.08
C VAL A 243 -11.76 -36.69 -10.40
N ASP A 244 -11.40 -36.99 -9.16
CA ASP A 244 -11.92 -38.12 -8.38
C ASP A 244 -13.30 -37.84 -7.73
N GLU A 245 -13.65 -36.58 -7.40
CA GLU A 245 -15.00 -36.24 -6.92
C GLU A 245 -16.08 -36.31 -8.02
N HIS A 246 -15.70 -36.35 -9.29
CA HIS A 246 -16.64 -36.31 -10.42
C HIS A 246 -16.87 -37.68 -11.10
N SER A 247 -16.27 -38.78 -10.61
CA SER A 247 -16.54 -40.12 -11.15
C SER A 247 -17.65 -40.89 -10.43
N ASP A 248 -17.99 -40.55 -9.18
CA ASP A 248 -18.91 -41.35 -8.38
C ASP A 248 -20.38 -40.87 -8.41
N ASP A 249 -20.65 -39.60 -8.75
CA ASP A 249 -22.01 -39.05 -8.76
C ASP A 249 -22.75 -39.16 -10.12
N LEU A 250 -22.04 -39.53 -11.19
CA LEU A 250 -22.62 -39.65 -12.54
C LEU A 250 -23.33 -40.99 -12.82
N THR A 251 -23.29 -41.94 -11.89
CA THR A 251 -23.97 -43.25 -12.05
C THR A 251 -25.28 -43.37 -11.27
N SER A 252 -25.63 -42.38 -10.44
CA SER A 252 -26.84 -42.41 -9.60
C SER A 252 -28.03 -41.61 -10.15
N ALA A 253 -27.88 -40.93 -11.29
CA ALA A 253 -28.90 -40.04 -11.87
C ALA A 253 -29.64 -40.60 -13.10
N MET A 254 -29.52 -41.91 -13.41
CA MET A 254 -30.22 -42.55 -14.53
C MET A 254 -31.30 -43.58 -14.16
N GLU A 255 -31.70 -43.68 -12.89
CA GLU A 255 -32.89 -44.46 -12.52
C GLU A 255 -33.86 -43.64 -11.66
N VAL A 256 -35.14 -43.77 -12.00
CA VAL A 256 -36.34 -43.13 -11.40
C VAL A 256 -36.77 -41.80 -12.02
N GLY A 257 -37.16 -41.88 -13.29
CA GLY A 257 -38.24 -41.05 -13.84
C GLY A 257 -39.45 -41.92 -14.16
N ASN A 258 -40.49 -41.89 -13.32
CA ASN A 258 -41.86 -42.21 -13.76
C ASN A 258 -42.91 -41.59 -12.82
N ASN A 259 -43.86 -40.90 -13.49
CA ASN A 259 -45.21 -40.51 -13.08
C ASN A 259 -45.45 -39.17 -12.35
N GLU A 260 -45.78 -38.18 -13.19
CA GLU A 260 -47.08 -37.45 -13.26
C GLU A 260 -47.71 -36.76 -12.04
N ASN A 261 -47.97 -35.46 -12.28
CA ASN A 261 -49.19 -34.67 -12.02
C ASN A 261 -49.32 -33.74 -10.78
N ASN A 262 -49.37 -32.44 -11.14
CA ASN A 262 -50.28 -31.38 -10.71
C ASN A 262 -50.12 -30.60 -9.39
N ALA A 263 -49.97 -29.29 -9.59
CA ALA A 263 -50.66 -28.17 -8.92
C ALA A 263 -50.35 -27.88 -7.44
N ASN A 264 -49.59 -26.81 -7.18
CA ASN A 264 -50.16 -25.52 -6.74
C ASN A 264 -49.07 -24.50 -6.36
N ASN A 265 -49.38 -23.26 -6.71
CA ASN A 265 -48.64 -22.05 -6.44
C ASN A 265 -48.75 -21.67 -4.96
N THR A 266 -47.64 -21.68 -4.20
CA THR A 266 -47.50 -20.94 -2.93
C THR A 266 -46.02 -20.70 -2.61
N ASN A 267 -45.71 -19.44 -2.32
CA ASN A 267 -44.43 -18.87 -1.87
C ASN A 267 -43.52 -19.84 -1.12
N ASN A 268 -42.34 -20.10 -1.70
CA ASN A 268 -41.20 -20.61 -0.96
C ASN A 268 -39.94 -19.87 -1.46
N THR A 269 -39.87 -18.58 -1.17
CA THR A 269 -38.62 -17.81 -1.32
C THR A 269 -37.64 -18.37 -0.30
N ASN A 270 -36.60 -19.03 -0.81
CA ASN A 270 -35.54 -19.63 -0.01
C ASN A 270 -34.85 -18.51 0.80
N PRO A 271 -34.94 -18.48 2.14
CA PRO A 271 -34.44 -17.38 2.98
C PRO A 271 -32.91 -17.23 2.95
N LEU A 272 -32.22 -18.19 2.33
CA LEU A 272 -30.78 -18.19 2.11
C LEU A 272 -30.34 -17.47 0.81
N ALA A 273 -31.25 -17.20 -0.13
CA ALA A 273 -30.90 -16.53 -1.39
C ALA A 273 -30.41 -15.08 -1.19
N ALA A 274 -30.89 -14.41 -0.13
CA ALA A 274 -30.45 -13.07 0.26
C ALA A 274 -28.99 -13.00 0.76
N PHE A 275 -28.34 -14.14 0.99
CA PHE A 275 -26.95 -14.26 1.44
C PHE A 275 -26.02 -14.81 0.34
N SER A 276 -26.54 -15.07 -0.85
CA SER A 276 -25.78 -15.63 -1.98
C SER A 276 -25.13 -14.55 -2.85
N GLU A 277 -25.62 -13.31 -2.79
CA GLU A 277 -25.08 -12.17 -3.51
C GLU A 277 -24.30 -11.28 -2.52
N PRO A 278 -23.07 -10.85 -2.85
CA PRO A 278 -22.33 -9.90 -2.02
C PRO A 278 -23.13 -8.59 -1.90
N PRO A 279 -23.09 -7.92 -0.74
CA PRO A 279 -23.85 -6.69 -0.55
C PRO A 279 -23.38 -5.62 -1.54
N GLU A 280 -24.24 -5.27 -2.51
CA GLU A 280 -23.94 -4.19 -3.45
C GLU A 280 -23.98 -2.83 -2.73
N VAL A 281 -22.85 -2.13 -2.74
CA VAL A 281 -22.76 -0.74 -2.31
C VAL A 281 -23.53 0.12 -3.30
N ARG A 282 -24.56 0.83 -2.84
CA ARG A 282 -25.43 1.66 -3.70
C ARG A 282 -25.20 3.12 -3.39
N THR A 283 -24.99 3.95 -4.43
CA THR A 283 -24.87 5.40 -4.24
C THR A 283 -26.22 6.03 -3.91
N LEU A 284 -26.27 6.78 -2.82
CA LEU A 284 -27.48 7.40 -2.28
C LEU A 284 -27.57 8.91 -2.59
N MET A 285 -26.42 9.57 -2.69
CA MET A 285 -26.34 11.00 -2.98
C MET A 285 -24.99 11.36 -3.60
N THR A 286 -25.01 12.25 -4.59
CA THR A 286 -23.80 12.95 -5.07
C THR A 286 -24.03 14.44 -5.17
N VAL A 287 -23.00 15.25 -4.87
CA VAL A 287 -23.03 16.71 -5.01
C VAL A 287 -21.63 17.24 -5.30
N THR A 288 -21.54 18.37 -5.99
CA THR A 288 -20.29 19.14 -6.11
C THR A 288 -20.53 20.52 -5.53
N PHE A 289 -19.77 20.86 -4.49
CA PHE A 289 -19.80 22.17 -3.87
C PHE A 289 -18.76 23.09 -4.52
N GLU A 290 -19.17 24.33 -4.79
CA GLU A 290 -18.28 25.42 -5.21
C GLU A 290 -17.85 26.23 -3.99
N ARG A 291 -16.54 26.52 -3.86
CA ARG A 291 -15.94 27.17 -2.68
C ARG A 291 -16.70 28.42 -2.24
N ASP A 292 -16.96 29.34 -3.15
CA ASP A 292 -17.59 30.64 -2.84
C ASP A 292 -19.00 30.49 -2.26
N ASN A 293 -19.80 29.59 -2.82
CA ASN A 293 -21.16 29.33 -2.37
C ASN A 293 -21.16 28.56 -1.04
N PHE A 294 -20.25 27.59 -0.92
CA PHE A 294 -20.07 26.79 0.29
C PHE A 294 -19.64 27.64 1.49
N VAL A 295 -18.61 28.47 1.33
CA VAL A 295 -18.08 29.34 2.39
C VAL A 295 -19.13 30.34 2.87
N LYS A 296 -19.95 30.89 1.95
CA LYS A 296 -21.09 31.75 2.33
C LYS A 296 -22.13 31.00 3.16
N HIS A 297 -22.41 29.75 2.79
CA HIS A 297 -23.38 28.92 3.50
C HIS A 297 -22.91 28.59 4.93
N ILE A 298 -21.73 28.00 5.10
CA ILE A 298 -21.24 27.56 6.42
C ILE A 298 -21.11 28.73 7.42
N ARG A 299 -20.79 29.94 6.95
CA ARG A 299 -20.71 31.15 7.78
C ARG A 299 -22.07 31.69 8.23
N SER A 300 -23.12 31.41 7.45
CA SER A 300 -24.45 31.97 7.69
C SER A 300 -25.40 30.98 8.35
N HIS A 301 -25.25 29.69 8.08
CA HIS A 301 -26.19 28.64 8.49
C HIS A 301 -25.50 27.42 9.14
N GLY A 302 -24.18 27.27 9.02
CA GLY A 302 -23.47 26.15 9.64
C GLY A 302 -23.95 24.80 9.10
N LEU A 303 -24.39 23.91 10.00
CA LEU A 303 -25.00 22.60 9.67
C LEU A 303 -26.55 22.59 9.64
N GLN A 304 -27.18 23.77 9.68
CA GLN A 304 -28.64 23.88 9.65
C GLN A 304 -29.22 23.61 8.25
N ASN A 305 -30.38 22.96 8.20
CA ASN A 305 -31.15 22.68 6.97
C ASN A 305 -30.33 22.03 5.83
N PRO A 306 -29.63 20.91 6.09
CA PRO A 306 -28.70 20.33 5.12
C PRO A 306 -29.39 19.93 3.81
N ILE A 307 -30.61 19.36 3.85
CA ILE A 307 -31.36 18.96 2.64
C ILE A 307 -31.57 20.15 1.68
N GLU A 308 -31.91 21.32 2.22
CA GLU A 308 -32.11 22.53 1.41
C GLU A 308 -30.81 23.00 0.77
N PHE A 309 -29.70 22.93 1.51
CA PHE A 309 -28.39 23.30 1.00
C PHE A 309 -27.90 22.38 -0.13
N TYR A 310 -28.08 21.06 0.02
CA TYR A 310 -27.77 20.09 -1.02
C TYR A 310 -28.62 20.32 -2.28
N LYS A 311 -29.92 20.59 -2.14
CA LYS A 311 -30.80 20.93 -3.27
C LYS A 311 -30.36 22.22 -3.99
N LYS A 312 -30.02 23.27 -3.23
CA LYS A 312 -29.47 24.53 -3.79
C LYS A 312 -28.15 24.34 -4.52
N SER A 313 -27.39 23.31 -4.14
CA SER A 313 -26.11 22.94 -4.75
C SER A 313 -26.27 21.92 -5.89
N ASN A 314 -27.49 21.73 -6.40
CA ASN A 314 -27.82 20.79 -7.49
C ASN A 314 -27.40 19.33 -7.20
N ALA A 315 -27.45 18.91 -5.94
CA ALA A 315 -27.18 17.52 -5.57
C ALA A 315 -28.14 16.54 -6.26
N ARG A 316 -27.62 15.40 -6.73
CA ARG A 316 -28.44 14.24 -7.08
C ARG A 316 -28.84 13.55 -5.79
N ILE A 317 -30.07 13.80 -5.35
CA ILE A 317 -30.65 13.23 -4.14
C ILE A 317 -32.11 12.86 -4.41
N SER A 318 -32.51 11.64 -4.03
CA SER A 318 -33.90 11.18 -4.13
C SER A 318 -34.39 10.70 -2.76
N LEU A 319 -35.50 11.28 -2.28
CA LEU A 319 -36.15 10.91 -1.02
C LEU A 319 -37.47 10.18 -1.33
N ASN A 320 -37.73 9.09 -0.64
CA ASN A 320 -39.02 8.40 -0.67
C ASN A 320 -40.03 9.01 0.32
N GLU A 321 -41.27 8.50 0.31
CA GLU A 321 -42.38 8.98 1.14
C GLU A 321 -42.07 8.95 2.65
N ASN A 322 -41.14 8.08 3.08
CA ASN A 322 -40.73 7.94 4.48
C ASN A 322 -39.48 8.77 4.84
N CYS A 323 -39.03 9.69 3.98
CA CYS A 323 -37.82 10.50 4.17
C CYS A 323 -36.51 9.69 4.22
N LYS A 324 -36.47 8.51 3.60
CA LYS A 324 -35.26 7.70 3.39
C LYS A 324 -34.66 8.00 2.01
N LEU A 325 -33.33 7.92 1.91
CA LEU A 325 -32.61 8.05 0.64
C LEU A 325 -32.82 6.82 -0.25
N ASN A 326 -33.14 7.06 -1.51
CA ASN A 326 -33.14 6.04 -2.56
C ASN A 326 -31.79 6.03 -3.30
N THR A 327 -31.49 4.93 -3.97
CA THR A 327 -30.37 4.85 -4.90
C THR A 327 -30.50 5.89 -6.02
N VAL A 328 -29.39 6.51 -6.38
CA VAL A 328 -29.30 7.47 -7.49
C VAL A 328 -28.14 7.10 -8.41
N GLU A 329 -28.25 7.48 -9.68
CA GLU A 329 -27.13 7.40 -10.62
C GLU A 329 -26.06 8.43 -10.21
N PRO A 330 -24.81 8.02 -9.93
CA PRO A 330 -23.74 8.92 -9.51
C PRO A 330 -23.45 9.97 -10.60
N SER A 331 -23.20 11.22 -10.19
CA SER A 331 -22.81 12.30 -11.12
C SER A 331 -21.32 12.32 -11.45
N PHE A 332 -20.51 11.60 -10.65
CA PHE A 332 -19.07 11.47 -10.78
C PHE A 332 -18.64 10.15 -10.13
N ASP A 333 -17.46 9.67 -10.49
CA ASP A 333 -16.75 8.61 -9.79
C ASP A 333 -15.47 9.14 -9.14
N LEU A 334 -15.02 8.52 -8.03
CA LEU A 334 -13.77 8.93 -7.39
C LEU A 334 -12.57 8.75 -8.34
N HIS A 335 -12.63 7.75 -9.22
CA HIS A 335 -11.61 7.41 -10.20
C HIS A 335 -11.65 8.29 -11.46
N ASP A 336 -12.56 9.28 -11.52
CA ASP A 336 -12.60 10.23 -12.63
C ASP A 336 -11.27 11.00 -12.71
N THR A 337 -10.74 11.12 -13.93
CA THR A 337 -9.41 11.73 -14.19
C THR A 337 -9.27 13.15 -13.66
N CYS A 338 -10.37 13.88 -13.45
CA CYS A 338 -10.33 15.22 -12.89
C CYS A 338 -9.95 15.29 -11.40
N PHE A 339 -9.96 14.18 -10.67
CA PHE A 339 -9.55 14.08 -9.26
C PHE A 339 -8.15 13.52 -9.07
N SER A 340 -7.40 13.31 -10.16
CA SER A 340 -6.01 12.87 -10.14
C SER A 340 -5.17 13.79 -11.04
N PRO A 341 -3.89 14.04 -10.73
CA PRO A 341 -2.97 14.65 -11.68
C PRO A 341 -2.89 13.82 -12.97
N ASN A 342 -2.58 14.48 -14.09
CA ASN A 342 -2.42 13.81 -15.38
C ASN A 342 -1.22 12.86 -15.33
N GLY A 343 -1.39 11.64 -15.87
CA GLY A 343 -0.32 10.64 -15.86
C GLY A 343 -0.03 10.04 -14.49
N ALA A 344 -0.86 10.28 -13.47
CA ALA A 344 -0.46 9.91 -12.11
C ALA A 344 -0.32 8.40 -11.85
N GLN A 345 -1.08 7.61 -12.59
CA GLN A 345 -1.01 6.15 -12.57
C GLN A 345 -0.13 5.59 -13.70
N GLU A 346 0.63 6.44 -14.40
CA GLU A 346 1.57 6.01 -15.42
C GLU A 346 2.82 5.43 -14.75
N GLU A 347 3.23 4.26 -15.21
CA GLU A 347 4.44 3.58 -14.73
C GLU A 347 5.67 4.22 -15.40
N PRO A 348 6.81 4.35 -14.68
CA PRO A 348 8.02 4.95 -15.25
C PRO A 348 8.52 4.29 -16.53
N GLU A 349 8.28 2.99 -16.73
CA GLU A 349 8.59 2.23 -17.95
C GLU A 349 7.91 2.82 -19.20
N PHE A 350 6.72 3.40 -19.04
CA PHE A 350 5.89 3.94 -20.13
C PHE A 350 5.97 5.47 -20.26
N SER A 351 6.64 6.16 -19.33
CA SER A 351 6.73 7.61 -19.31
C SER A 351 8.03 8.14 -19.93
N ASP A 352 7.89 9.05 -20.89
CA ASP A 352 9.01 9.81 -21.49
C ASP A 352 9.33 11.13 -20.76
N THR A 353 8.81 11.30 -19.55
CA THR A 353 9.00 12.53 -18.76
C THR A 353 10.49 12.75 -18.44
N LEU A 354 10.99 13.92 -18.86
CA LEU A 354 12.30 14.45 -18.46
C LEU A 354 12.17 15.17 -17.12
N PHE A 355 13.11 14.89 -16.23
CA PHE A 355 13.16 15.50 -14.91
C PHE A 355 13.88 16.84 -14.93
N ASN A 356 13.44 17.74 -14.06
CA ASN A 356 14.14 18.98 -13.77
C ASN A 356 15.32 18.73 -12.80
N GLU A 357 16.16 19.75 -12.58
CA GLU A 357 17.37 19.64 -11.74
C GLU A 357 17.09 19.16 -10.30
N GLU A 358 15.98 19.57 -9.68
CA GLU A 358 15.60 19.14 -8.33
C GLU A 358 15.16 17.67 -8.33
N GLN A 359 14.36 17.27 -9.32
CA GLN A 359 13.92 15.89 -9.49
C GLN A 359 15.09 14.96 -9.75
N GLU A 360 16.01 15.35 -10.63
CA GLU A 360 17.23 14.60 -10.94
C GLU A 360 18.11 14.42 -9.71
N GLU A 361 18.31 15.48 -8.92
CA GLU A 361 19.08 15.41 -7.67
C GLU A 361 18.46 14.42 -6.68
N ILE A 362 17.13 14.42 -6.52
CA ILE A 362 16.43 13.58 -5.53
C ILE A 362 16.30 12.13 -6.00
N LEU A 363 15.96 11.90 -7.27
CA LEU A 363 15.65 10.58 -7.83
C LEU A 363 16.90 9.89 -8.40
N GLY A 364 17.98 10.63 -8.62
CA GLY A 364 19.27 10.13 -9.12
C GLY A 364 19.23 9.69 -10.60
N THR A 365 18.33 10.27 -11.39
CA THR A 365 18.19 9.99 -12.83
C THR A 365 17.59 11.19 -13.55
N GLU A 366 17.89 11.37 -14.83
CA GLU A 366 17.44 12.50 -15.66
C GLU A 366 16.01 12.33 -16.21
N HIS A 367 15.47 11.12 -16.18
CA HIS A 367 14.17 10.80 -16.77
C HIS A 367 13.45 9.65 -16.07
N ALA A 368 12.13 9.56 -16.29
CA ALA A 368 11.25 8.57 -15.66
C ALA A 368 11.64 7.12 -15.95
N LYS A 369 11.98 6.77 -17.20
CA LYS A 369 12.51 5.43 -17.56
C LYS A 369 13.76 5.01 -16.76
N GLY A 370 14.51 5.95 -16.19
CA GLY A 370 15.63 5.64 -15.31
C GLY A 370 15.20 5.17 -13.91
N LEU A 371 13.90 5.14 -13.62
CA LEU A 371 13.30 4.53 -12.43
C LEU A 371 12.71 3.15 -12.70
N SER A 372 12.79 2.65 -13.94
CA SER A 372 12.20 1.35 -14.29
C SER A 372 12.80 0.20 -13.49
N ILE A 373 11.93 -0.75 -13.14
CA ILE A 373 12.28 -2.00 -12.45
C ILE A 373 11.83 -3.23 -13.24
N GLN A 374 10.95 -3.09 -14.24
CA GLN A 374 10.45 -4.18 -15.07
C GLN A 374 11.07 -4.20 -16.46
N ARG A 375 11.94 -5.19 -16.71
CA ARG A 375 12.59 -5.38 -18.02
C ARG A 375 11.58 -5.58 -19.15
N GLU A 376 10.59 -6.44 -18.95
CA GLU A 376 9.64 -6.81 -20.01
C GLU A 376 8.77 -5.62 -20.42
N ASP A 377 8.39 -4.77 -19.47
CA ASP A 377 7.61 -3.55 -19.74
C ASP A 377 8.43 -2.53 -20.54
N LEU A 378 9.75 -2.39 -20.29
CA LEU A 378 10.64 -1.59 -21.13
C LEU A 378 10.72 -2.11 -22.57
N LEU A 379 10.84 -3.43 -22.76
CA LEU A 379 10.90 -4.03 -24.08
C LEU A 379 9.58 -3.88 -24.84
N GLN A 380 8.45 -4.06 -24.14
CA GLN A 380 7.13 -3.83 -24.71
C GLN A 380 6.94 -2.36 -25.10
N GLN A 381 7.38 -1.43 -24.26
CA GLN A 381 7.31 -0.01 -24.57
C GLN A 381 8.19 0.35 -25.77
N ALA A 382 9.40 -0.20 -25.87
CA ALA A 382 10.26 0.03 -27.02
C ALA A 382 9.60 -0.42 -28.35
N VAL A 383 8.91 -1.56 -28.34
CA VAL A 383 8.13 -2.03 -29.51
C VAL A 383 7.03 -1.04 -29.86
N ALA A 384 6.29 -0.54 -28.86
CA ALA A 384 5.25 0.47 -29.06
C ALA A 384 5.82 1.78 -29.63
N ASP A 385 6.97 2.23 -29.10
CA ASP A 385 7.69 3.42 -29.55
C ASP A 385 8.14 3.28 -31.01
N PHE A 386 8.66 2.11 -31.43
CA PHE A 386 9.03 1.89 -32.84
C PHE A 386 7.84 1.97 -33.79
N HIS A 387 6.69 1.41 -33.41
CA HIS A 387 5.46 1.54 -34.19
C HIS A 387 4.97 2.98 -34.24
N HIS A 388 5.09 3.72 -33.13
CA HIS A 388 4.76 5.14 -33.08
C HIS A 388 5.65 5.94 -34.03
N ILE A 389 6.98 5.79 -33.94
CA ILE A 389 7.97 6.42 -34.83
C ILE A 389 7.69 6.10 -36.30
N ALA A 390 7.38 4.84 -36.62
CA ALA A 390 7.04 4.42 -37.98
C ALA A 390 5.83 5.21 -38.53
N SER A 391 4.82 5.44 -37.70
CA SER A 391 3.58 6.14 -38.07
C SER A 391 3.71 7.65 -38.23
N GLN A 392 4.79 8.28 -37.73
CA GLN A 392 4.93 9.73 -37.77
C GLN A 392 5.18 10.25 -39.20
N PRO A 393 4.38 11.22 -39.70
CA PRO A 393 4.43 11.67 -41.09
C PRO A 393 5.50 12.74 -41.37
N LEU A 394 6.14 13.31 -40.35
CA LEU A 394 7.01 14.49 -40.47
C LEU A 394 8.51 14.17 -40.43
N LEU A 395 8.90 12.98 -39.96
CA LEU A 395 10.30 12.57 -39.82
C LEU A 395 10.81 11.92 -41.11
N THR A 396 12.05 12.24 -41.49
CA THR A 396 12.75 11.49 -42.54
C THR A 396 13.04 10.07 -42.08
N THR A 397 13.18 9.13 -43.03
CA THR A 397 13.51 7.73 -42.72
C THR A 397 14.81 7.58 -41.92
N ALA A 398 15.80 8.44 -42.17
CA ALA A 398 17.04 8.49 -41.40
C ALA A 398 16.83 8.98 -39.96
N GLU A 399 15.96 9.97 -39.74
CA GLU A 399 15.62 10.44 -38.39
C GLU A 399 14.84 9.38 -37.61
N LYS A 400 13.88 8.70 -38.25
CA LYS A 400 13.15 7.58 -37.63
C LYS A 400 14.10 6.47 -37.17
N ALA A 401 15.03 6.07 -38.04
CA ALA A 401 16.01 5.05 -37.69
C ALA A 401 16.94 5.50 -36.55
N ARG A 402 17.35 6.77 -36.53
CA ARG A 402 18.18 7.34 -35.46
C ARG A 402 17.46 7.38 -34.12
N GLU A 403 16.18 7.74 -34.11
CA GLU A 403 15.36 7.76 -32.89
C GLU A 403 15.17 6.35 -32.33
N ALA A 404 14.86 5.37 -33.19
CA ALA A 404 14.77 3.97 -32.78
C ALA A 404 16.11 3.44 -32.24
N MET A 405 17.23 3.76 -32.89
CA MET A 405 18.56 3.38 -32.37
C MET A 405 18.87 4.00 -31.01
N ASN A 406 18.46 5.25 -30.78
CA ASN A 406 18.65 5.89 -29.47
C ASN A 406 17.89 5.14 -28.37
N ILE A 407 16.64 4.70 -28.63
CA ILE A 407 15.88 3.89 -27.68
C ILE A 407 16.58 2.55 -27.40
N ILE A 408 17.07 1.89 -28.45
CA ILE A 408 17.79 0.60 -28.33
C ILE A 408 19.06 0.76 -27.48
N GLU A 409 19.86 1.79 -27.77
CA GLU A 409 21.09 2.10 -27.03
C GLU A 409 20.81 2.50 -25.57
N GLN A 410 19.75 3.27 -25.32
CA GLN A 410 19.34 3.69 -23.98
C GLN A 410 18.84 2.53 -23.11
N ILE A 411 18.17 1.53 -23.69
CA ILE A 411 17.76 0.33 -22.96
C ILE A 411 18.93 -0.63 -22.78
N GLY A 412 19.80 -0.76 -23.80
CA GLY A 412 21.01 -1.58 -23.74
C GLY A 412 20.75 -3.09 -23.65
N ASP A 413 19.50 -3.54 -23.81
CA ASP A 413 19.13 -4.94 -23.64
C ASP A 413 19.70 -5.83 -24.75
N PRO A 414 20.33 -6.98 -24.43
CA PRO A 414 20.94 -7.85 -25.43
C PRO A 414 19.95 -8.41 -26.46
N GLU A 415 18.72 -8.76 -26.07
CA GLU A 415 17.73 -9.27 -27.02
C GLU A 415 17.23 -8.15 -27.94
N LEU A 416 17.02 -6.94 -27.40
CA LEU A 416 16.63 -5.78 -28.18
C LEU A 416 17.72 -5.36 -29.17
N ASN A 417 18.98 -5.31 -28.73
CA ASN A 417 20.14 -5.01 -29.56
C ASN A 417 20.27 -5.98 -30.74
N ASN A 418 19.99 -7.27 -30.53
CA ASN A 418 20.00 -8.27 -31.59
C ASN A 418 18.91 -8.05 -32.66
N GLN A 419 17.85 -7.28 -32.35
CA GLN A 419 16.79 -6.92 -33.29
C GLN A 419 16.99 -5.57 -33.97
N ALA A 420 18.06 -4.82 -33.64
CA ALA A 420 18.27 -3.45 -34.10
C ALA A 420 18.31 -3.31 -35.62
N ASP A 421 18.99 -4.22 -36.32
CA ASP A 421 19.06 -4.23 -37.78
C ASP A 421 17.70 -4.41 -38.44
N ILE A 422 16.82 -5.21 -37.83
CA ILE A 422 15.48 -5.48 -38.35
C ILE A 422 14.61 -4.24 -38.19
N VAL A 423 14.64 -3.62 -37.01
CA VAL A 423 13.87 -2.39 -36.72
C VAL A 423 14.31 -1.24 -37.62
N THR A 424 15.61 -0.94 -37.66
CA THR A 424 16.16 0.16 -38.46
C THR A 424 15.91 -0.02 -39.95
N ARG A 425 16.12 -1.22 -40.49
CA ARG A 425 15.83 -1.51 -41.90
C ARG A 425 14.35 -1.32 -42.22
N SER A 426 13.45 -1.79 -41.34
CA SER A 426 12.01 -1.66 -41.54
C SER A 426 11.57 -0.19 -41.58
N LEU A 427 12.16 0.64 -40.73
CA LEU A 427 11.93 2.09 -40.71
C LEU A 427 12.48 2.81 -41.94
N ILE A 428 13.63 2.37 -42.46
CA ILE A 428 14.25 2.95 -43.66
C ILE A 428 13.49 2.57 -44.93
N ASP A 429 13.12 1.30 -45.05
CA ASP A 429 12.42 0.74 -46.20
C ASP A 429 10.89 1.04 -46.17
N GLU A 430 10.41 1.72 -45.12
CA GLU A 430 8.99 2.00 -44.86
C GLU A 430 8.10 0.75 -44.89
N THR A 431 8.64 -0.38 -44.44
CA THR A 431 7.91 -1.65 -44.30
C THR A 431 7.36 -1.82 -42.89
N THR A 432 6.35 -2.67 -42.74
CA THR A 432 5.83 -3.04 -41.41
C THR A 432 6.91 -3.69 -40.56
N ILE A 433 7.14 -3.15 -39.36
CA ILE A 433 8.05 -3.77 -38.38
C ILE A 433 7.47 -5.14 -38.00
N PRO A 434 8.25 -6.23 -38.13
CA PRO A 434 7.79 -7.57 -37.75
C PRO A 434 7.63 -7.69 -36.23
N GLU A 435 6.89 -8.71 -35.80
CA GLU A 435 6.77 -9.03 -34.38
C GLU A 435 8.16 -9.36 -33.79
N LEU A 436 8.57 -8.59 -32.78
CA LEU A 436 9.83 -8.81 -32.08
C LEU A 436 9.61 -9.84 -30.97
N HIS A 437 10.50 -10.83 -30.88
CA HIS A 437 10.39 -11.90 -29.89
C HIS A 437 11.53 -11.84 -28.88
N PHE A 438 11.18 -11.65 -27.61
CA PHE A 438 12.07 -11.71 -26.46
C PHE A 438 11.78 -13.00 -25.70
N LYS A 439 12.79 -13.85 -25.50
CA LYS A 439 12.63 -15.21 -24.96
C LYS A 439 13.40 -15.44 -23.66
N ALA A 440 14.27 -14.53 -23.24
CA ALA A 440 15.09 -14.74 -22.05
C ALA A 440 14.26 -15.10 -20.81
N SER A 441 13.24 -14.30 -20.47
CA SER A 441 12.37 -14.54 -19.31
C SER A 441 11.63 -15.87 -19.37
N GLN A 442 11.06 -16.22 -20.54
CA GLN A 442 10.38 -17.51 -20.72
C GLN A 442 11.37 -18.68 -20.63
N ASN A 443 12.54 -18.58 -21.28
CA ASN A 443 13.56 -19.64 -21.24
C ASN A 443 14.12 -19.84 -19.83
N ILE A 444 14.29 -18.77 -19.04
CA ILE A 444 14.71 -18.86 -17.64
C ILE A 444 13.63 -19.54 -16.80
N ARG A 445 12.35 -19.20 -17.02
CA ARG A 445 11.23 -19.87 -16.36
C ARG A 445 11.22 -21.38 -16.67
N ASP A 446 11.34 -21.74 -17.94
CA ASP A 446 11.37 -23.14 -18.38
C ASP A 446 12.59 -23.88 -17.82
N MET A 447 13.76 -23.23 -17.77
CA MET A 447 14.96 -23.75 -17.11
C MET A 447 14.73 -24.06 -15.63
N ARG A 448 14.10 -23.14 -14.88
CA ARG A 448 13.81 -23.31 -13.45
C ARG A 448 12.87 -24.49 -13.21
N ILE A 449 11.77 -24.56 -13.98
CA ILE A 449 10.80 -25.67 -13.92
C ILE A 449 11.50 -27.00 -14.20
N HIS A 450 12.29 -27.05 -15.28
CA HIS A 450 13.00 -28.27 -15.66
C HIS A 450 14.02 -28.72 -14.60
N ALA A 451 14.74 -27.77 -13.98
CA ALA A 451 15.67 -28.09 -12.89
C ALA A 451 14.93 -28.68 -11.68
N GLN A 452 13.76 -28.15 -11.31
CA GLN A 452 12.94 -28.68 -10.23
C GLN A 452 12.44 -30.10 -10.54
N GLU A 453 11.97 -30.36 -11.78
CA GLU A 453 11.56 -31.70 -12.21
C GLU A 453 12.71 -32.71 -12.08
N GLN A 454 13.91 -32.37 -12.55
CA GLN A 454 15.08 -33.25 -12.45
C GLN A 454 15.50 -33.54 -11.00
N LEU A 455 15.37 -32.55 -10.12
CA LEU A 455 15.63 -32.73 -8.69
C LEU A 455 14.62 -33.69 -8.05
N ILE A 456 13.34 -33.60 -8.43
CA ILE A 456 12.28 -34.52 -7.98
C ILE A 456 12.52 -35.95 -8.49
N GLU A 457 12.98 -36.09 -9.73
CA GLU A 457 13.32 -37.40 -10.34
C GLU A 457 14.52 -38.09 -9.67
N GLY A 458 15.30 -37.37 -8.86
CA GLY A 458 16.32 -37.91 -7.96
C GLY A 458 17.75 -37.89 -8.50
N ASP A 459 18.01 -37.34 -9.70
CA ASP A 459 19.37 -37.14 -10.21
C ASP A 459 19.93 -35.77 -9.80
N ILE A 460 20.15 -35.61 -8.49
CA ILE A 460 20.52 -34.32 -7.88
C ILE A 460 21.81 -33.75 -8.49
N LYS A 461 22.81 -34.60 -8.76
CA LYS A 461 24.13 -34.13 -9.21
C LYS A 461 24.06 -33.60 -10.65
N GLN A 462 23.43 -34.35 -11.56
CA GLN A 462 23.31 -33.93 -12.95
C GLN A 462 22.36 -32.72 -13.08
N ALA A 463 21.29 -32.69 -12.29
CA ALA A 463 20.37 -31.55 -12.22
C ALA A 463 21.09 -30.26 -11.82
N LEU A 464 21.90 -30.30 -10.76
CA LEU A 464 22.70 -29.15 -10.31
C LEU A 464 23.67 -28.65 -11.38
N GLU A 465 24.46 -29.55 -11.97
CA GLU A 465 25.44 -29.18 -13.00
C GLU A 465 24.74 -28.59 -14.24
N SER A 466 23.61 -29.17 -14.65
CA SER A 466 22.80 -28.64 -15.75
C SER A 466 22.26 -27.25 -15.42
N TYR A 467 21.75 -27.06 -14.20
CA TYR A 467 21.14 -25.81 -13.76
C TYR A 467 22.18 -24.68 -13.64
N GLU A 468 23.32 -24.95 -12.99
CA GLU A 468 24.48 -24.04 -12.93
C GLU A 468 24.93 -23.60 -14.32
N ASN A 469 25.09 -24.56 -15.24
CA ASN A 469 25.53 -24.27 -16.61
C ASN A 469 24.51 -23.44 -17.39
N ASN A 470 23.21 -23.59 -17.13
CA ASN A 470 22.19 -22.80 -17.80
C ASN A 470 22.12 -21.37 -17.23
N ILE A 471 22.22 -21.20 -15.91
CA ILE A 471 22.31 -19.87 -15.27
C ILE A 471 23.53 -19.11 -15.81
N ALA A 472 24.71 -19.75 -15.87
CA ALA A 472 25.93 -19.11 -16.36
C ALA A 472 25.84 -18.59 -17.81
N LYS A 473 25.02 -19.22 -18.65
CA LYS A 473 24.76 -18.72 -20.03
C LYS A 473 23.99 -17.40 -19.99
N PHE A 474 23.01 -17.27 -19.10
CA PHE A 474 22.26 -16.02 -18.92
C PHE A 474 23.13 -14.94 -18.26
N ASP A 475 23.95 -15.28 -17.26
CA ASP A 475 24.92 -14.32 -16.69
C ASP A 475 25.83 -13.74 -17.77
N THR A 476 26.35 -14.60 -18.65
CA THR A 476 27.19 -14.17 -19.78
C THR A 476 26.43 -13.27 -20.75
N MET A 477 25.14 -13.55 -20.99
CA MET A 477 24.30 -12.77 -21.89
C MET A 477 24.09 -11.32 -21.42
N PHE A 478 24.03 -11.08 -20.11
CA PHE A 478 23.85 -9.74 -19.52
C PHE A 478 25.17 -9.10 -19.09
N THR A 479 26.31 -9.73 -19.39
CA THR A 479 27.64 -9.13 -19.19
C THR A 479 28.02 -8.34 -20.44
N ILE A 480 27.68 -7.05 -20.47
CA ILE A 480 27.92 -6.13 -21.58
C ILE A 480 28.90 -5.04 -21.13
N ASP A 481 29.81 -4.62 -22.00
CA ASP A 481 30.76 -3.54 -21.71
C ASP A 481 30.02 -2.24 -21.34
N ASN A 482 30.47 -1.58 -20.26
CA ASN A 482 29.88 -0.35 -19.69
C ASN A 482 28.41 -0.47 -19.20
N ALA A 483 27.85 -1.69 -19.18
CA ALA A 483 26.55 -1.95 -18.61
C ALA A 483 26.67 -2.73 -17.30
N VAL A 484 25.74 -2.46 -16.40
CA VAL A 484 25.75 -2.97 -15.04
C VAL A 484 24.43 -3.70 -14.79
N PRO A 485 24.43 -5.05 -14.77
CA PRO A 485 23.21 -5.83 -14.62
C PRO A 485 22.63 -5.67 -13.21
N ARG A 486 21.34 -5.36 -13.13
CA ARG A 486 20.64 -5.09 -11.88
C ARG A 486 19.26 -5.71 -11.82
N TYR A 487 18.90 -6.11 -10.61
CA TYR A 487 17.56 -6.47 -10.18
C TYR A 487 17.11 -5.49 -9.09
N PHE A 488 15.88 -5.03 -9.18
CA PHE A 488 15.22 -4.21 -8.16
C PHE A 488 13.93 -4.88 -7.76
N ASN A 489 13.72 -5.08 -6.45
CA ASN A 489 12.48 -5.62 -5.92
C ASN A 489 11.38 -4.55 -5.89
N SER A 490 11.75 -3.27 -5.71
CA SER A 490 10.81 -2.14 -5.66
C SER A 490 11.41 -0.84 -6.21
N TYR A 491 10.56 0.15 -6.53
CA TYR A 491 11.03 1.49 -6.92
C TYR A 491 11.78 2.20 -5.79
N ALA A 492 11.46 1.90 -4.52
CA ALA A 492 12.20 2.47 -3.38
C ALA A 492 13.68 2.04 -3.42
N GLU A 493 13.95 0.76 -3.69
CA GLU A 493 15.31 0.26 -3.88
C GLU A 493 15.98 0.87 -5.10
N ARG A 494 15.24 1.06 -6.20
CA ARG A 494 15.76 1.71 -7.41
C ARG A 494 16.22 3.13 -7.16
N VAL A 495 15.43 3.94 -6.45
CA VAL A 495 15.81 5.31 -6.08
C VAL A 495 17.04 5.31 -5.15
N VAL A 496 17.09 4.41 -4.17
CA VAL A 496 18.26 4.26 -3.29
C VAL A 496 19.50 3.87 -4.10
N TYR A 497 19.36 2.99 -5.10
CA TYR A 497 20.46 2.57 -5.97
C TYR A 497 21.02 3.74 -6.77
N ASN A 498 20.14 4.48 -7.44
CA ASN A 498 20.50 5.64 -8.23
C ASN A 498 21.28 6.67 -7.40
N ARG A 499 20.94 6.83 -6.12
CA ARG A 499 21.56 7.81 -5.23
C ARG A 499 22.85 7.34 -4.56
N LEU A 500 22.96 6.05 -4.23
CA LEU A 500 24.07 5.55 -3.40
C LEU A 500 25.07 4.68 -4.16
N PHE A 501 24.67 4.05 -5.28
CA PHE A 501 25.45 2.99 -5.92
C PHE A 501 25.72 3.26 -7.41
N ALA A 502 24.81 3.93 -8.12
CA ALA A 502 25.00 4.22 -9.53
C ALA A 502 26.19 5.16 -9.73
N THR A 503 27.02 4.85 -10.74
CA THR A 503 28.11 5.73 -11.17
C THR A 503 27.75 6.39 -12.51
N PRO A 504 28.17 7.63 -12.78
CA PRO A 504 27.79 8.34 -14.02
C PRO A 504 28.27 7.66 -15.31
N ASP A 505 29.33 6.85 -15.23
CA ASP A 505 29.96 6.20 -16.39
C ASP A 505 29.36 4.82 -16.69
N GLU A 506 28.45 4.31 -15.86
CA GLU A 506 27.87 2.97 -15.96
C GLU A 506 26.37 3.04 -16.28
N GLN A 507 25.94 2.30 -17.29
CA GLN A 507 24.52 2.17 -17.63
C GLN A 507 23.88 1.03 -16.84
N THR A 508 22.76 1.28 -16.16
CA THR A 508 22.03 0.18 -15.52
C THR A 508 21.29 -0.65 -16.57
N LEU A 509 21.50 -1.96 -16.55
CA LEU A 509 20.80 -2.95 -17.39
C LEU A 509 19.90 -3.83 -16.51
N LEU A 510 18.61 -3.87 -16.77
CA LEU A 510 17.69 -4.73 -16.01
C LEU A 510 17.84 -6.19 -16.45
N ILE A 511 18.06 -7.09 -15.49
CA ILE A 511 18.03 -8.53 -15.75
C ILE A 511 16.60 -9.08 -15.59
N PRO A 512 16.28 -10.24 -16.22
CA PRO A 512 15.06 -10.96 -15.91
C PRO A 512 14.97 -11.33 -14.43
N ASP A 513 13.83 -11.08 -13.79
CA ASP A 513 13.60 -11.40 -12.37
C ASP A 513 13.88 -12.88 -12.07
N GLY A 514 13.51 -13.76 -13.00
CA GLY A 514 13.77 -15.19 -12.89
C GLY A 514 15.25 -15.55 -12.77
N LEU A 515 16.17 -14.74 -13.30
CA LEU A 515 17.61 -14.99 -13.18
C LEU A 515 18.08 -14.76 -11.75
N PHE A 516 17.66 -13.65 -11.13
CA PHE A 516 17.92 -13.37 -9.71
C PHE A 516 17.41 -14.51 -8.81
N TYR A 517 16.15 -14.93 -9.01
CA TYR A 517 15.57 -16.03 -8.25
C TYR A 517 16.26 -17.38 -8.50
N ALA A 518 16.76 -17.65 -9.72
CA ALA A 518 17.52 -18.86 -10.00
C ALA A 518 18.82 -18.96 -9.19
N HIS A 519 19.55 -17.84 -9.01
CA HIS A 519 20.71 -17.81 -8.10
C HIS A 519 20.31 -18.07 -6.65
N MET A 520 19.17 -17.53 -6.20
CA MET A 520 18.68 -17.74 -4.83
C MET A 520 18.33 -19.21 -4.57
N GLU A 521 17.56 -19.82 -5.45
CA GLU A 521 17.18 -21.23 -5.37
C GLU A 521 18.41 -22.15 -5.32
N LEU A 522 19.38 -21.88 -6.20
CA LEU A 522 20.58 -22.68 -6.29
C LEU A 522 21.49 -22.50 -5.07
N ALA A 523 21.61 -21.28 -4.55
CA ALA A 523 22.33 -21.03 -3.30
C ALA A 523 21.73 -21.80 -2.11
N ASP A 524 20.40 -21.85 -2.02
CA ASP A 524 19.70 -22.59 -0.97
C ASP A 524 19.92 -24.09 -1.09
N LEU A 525 19.75 -24.64 -2.29
CA LEU A 525 19.95 -26.06 -2.56
C LEU A 525 21.41 -26.48 -2.27
N LEU A 526 22.39 -25.70 -2.71
CA LEU A 526 23.81 -25.95 -2.46
C LEU A 526 24.13 -25.89 -0.95
N SER A 527 23.51 -24.97 -0.22
CA SER A 527 23.67 -24.86 1.25
C SER A 527 23.11 -26.08 1.97
N GLN A 528 21.93 -26.58 1.55
CA GLN A 528 21.33 -27.80 2.08
C GLN A 528 22.21 -29.04 1.82
N LEU A 529 22.93 -29.05 0.70
CA LEU A 529 23.91 -30.08 0.33
C LEU A 529 25.31 -29.87 0.93
N HIS A 530 25.46 -28.87 1.81
CA HIS A 530 26.73 -28.50 2.45
C HIS A 530 27.84 -28.11 1.47
N GLN A 531 27.48 -27.65 0.27
CA GLN A 531 28.39 -27.11 -0.75
C GLN A 531 28.54 -25.59 -0.59
N TYR A 532 29.04 -25.17 0.58
CA TYR A 532 29.00 -23.77 1.00
C TYR A 532 29.78 -22.82 0.09
N ASP A 533 30.94 -23.23 -0.44
CA ASP A 533 31.74 -22.38 -1.35
C ASP A 533 31.02 -22.11 -2.68
N ALA A 534 30.25 -23.09 -3.17
CA ALA A 534 29.44 -22.92 -4.37
C ALA A 534 28.24 -22.01 -4.07
N ALA A 535 27.55 -22.23 -2.94
CA ALA A 535 26.45 -21.37 -2.50
C ALA A 535 26.89 -19.90 -2.36
N LEU A 536 28.06 -19.64 -1.76
CA LEU A 536 28.61 -18.29 -1.62
C LEU A 536 28.85 -17.60 -2.96
N LYS A 537 29.20 -18.32 -4.04
CA LYS A 537 29.33 -17.72 -5.37
C LYS A 537 27.99 -17.16 -5.84
N HIS A 538 26.92 -17.94 -5.74
CA HIS A 538 25.58 -17.49 -6.13
C HIS A 538 25.07 -16.35 -5.25
N LEU A 539 25.32 -16.38 -3.94
CA LEU A 539 24.95 -15.29 -3.03
C LEU A 539 25.71 -13.99 -3.32
N ASN A 540 27.00 -14.08 -3.69
CA ASN A 540 27.75 -12.90 -4.13
C ASN A 540 27.19 -12.35 -5.46
N THR A 541 26.79 -13.22 -6.39
CA THR A 541 26.11 -12.78 -7.61
C THR A 541 24.78 -12.09 -7.29
N MET A 542 23.97 -12.62 -6.36
CA MET A 542 22.74 -11.97 -5.91
C MET A 542 23.01 -10.57 -5.35
N VAL A 543 24.02 -10.41 -4.48
CA VAL A 543 24.42 -9.09 -3.96
C VAL A 543 24.89 -8.17 -5.09
N SER A 544 25.57 -8.71 -6.10
CA SER A 544 26.00 -7.91 -7.26
C SER A 544 24.81 -7.43 -8.10
N TYR A 545 23.79 -8.28 -8.31
CA TYR A 545 22.59 -7.90 -9.05
C TYR A 545 21.66 -6.99 -8.24
N ALA A 546 21.54 -7.19 -6.93
CA ALA A 546 20.60 -6.48 -6.08
C ALA A 546 21.30 -5.91 -4.83
N PRO A 547 22.21 -4.93 -4.99
CA PRO A 547 23.00 -4.39 -3.88
C PRO A 547 22.17 -3.56 -2.89
N THR A 548 21.00 -3.06 -3.32
CA THR A 548 20.04 -2.33 -2.49
C THR A 548 18.96 -3.20 -1.88
N TYR A 549 18.96 -4.49 -2.17
CA TYR A 549 17.98 -5.41 -1.60
C TYR A 549 18.54 -6.04 -0.31
N ALA A 550 17.97 -5.69 0.84
CA ALA A 550 18.44 -6.14 2.15
C ALA A 550 18.52 -7.67 2.25
N LEU A 551 17.56 -8.38 1.63
CA LEU A 551 17.50 -9.84 1.56
C LEU A 551 18.80 -10.46 1.02
N SER A 552 19.37 -9.90 -0.06
CA SER A 552 20.60 -10.40 -0.68
C SER A 552 21.76 -10.43 0.32
N HIS A 553 21.92 -9.35 1.10
CA HIS A 553 22.96 -9.25 2.12
C HIS A 553 22.68 -10.13 3.33
N LEU A 554 21.43 -10.24 3.76
CA LEU A 554 21.03 -11.09 4.90
C LEU A 554 21.25 -12.59 4.61
N ARG A 555 20.97 -13.03 3.38
CA ARG A 555 21.27 -14.40 2.93
C ARG A 555 22.77 -14.66 2.85
N LEU A 556 23.54 -13.71 2.32
CA LEU A 556 25.00 -13.80 2.33
C LEU A 556 25.56 -13.88 3.76
N ALA A 557 25.08 -13.04 4.68
CA ALA A 557 25.48 -13.05 6.09
C ALA A 557 25.15 -14.39 6.77
N ALA A 558 24.00 -14.99 6.44
CA ALA A 558 23.59 -16.29 6.95
C ALA A 558 24.57 -17.41 6.54
N ALA A 559 24.92 -17.47 5.26
CA ALA A 559 25.86 -18.47 4.74
C ALA A 559 27.29 -18.28 5.28
N LEU A 560 27.77 -17.03 5.36
CA LEU A 560 29.08 -16.73 5.94
C LEU A 560 29.16 -17.10 7.43
N SER A 561 28.07 -16.93 8.18
CA SER A 561 27.98 -17.34 9.59
C SER A 561 28.12 -18.85 9.75
N GLN A 562 27.57 -19.64 8.83
CA GLN A 562 27.69 -21.11 8.85
C GLN A 562 29.12 -21.58 8.59
N GLN A 563 29.91 -20.81 7.83
CA GLN A 563 31.34 -21.05 7.63
C GLN A 563 32.23 -20.45 8.74
N GLU A 564 31.63 -19.82 9.75
CA GLU A 564 32.35 -19.09 10.81
C GLU A 564 33.23 -17.95 10.29
N ASP A 565 32.97 -17.42 9.09
CA ASP A 565 33.60 -16.18 8.61
C ASP A 565 32.90 -14.97 9.23
N TRP A 566 33.21 -14.73 10.50
CA TRP A 566 32.59 -13.67 11.29
C TRP A 566 32.93 -12.27 10.77
N THR A 567 34.09 -12.08 10.13
CA THR A 567 34.50 -10.77 9.61
C THR A 567 33.64 -10.40 8.41
N SER A 568 33.49 -11.31 7.46
CA SER A 568 32.62 -11.09 6.29
C SER A 568 31.15 -11.06 6.67
N THR A 569 30.73 -11.83 7.69
CA THR A 569 29.37 -11.76 8.24
C THR A 569 29.06 -10.35 8.76
N VAL A 570 29.97 -9.74 9.53
CA VAL A 570 29.80 -8.35 10.01
C VAL A 570 29.66 -7.40 8.81
N ALA A 571 30.52 -7.51 7.80
CA ALA A 571 30.45 -6.65 6.61
C ALA A 571 29.10 -6.78 5.88
N ALA A 572 28.63 -8.01 5.66
CA ALA A 572 27.32 -8.26 5.04
C ALA A 572 26.16 -7.70 5.88
N CYS A 573 26.20 -7.84 7.21
CA CYS A 573 25.18 -7.26 8.10
C CYS A 573 25.17 -5.72 8.03
N LEU A 574 26.35 -5.08 7.99
CA LEU A 574 26.44 -3.62 7.85
C LEU A 574 25.89 -3.14 6.51
N ASN A 575 26.15 -3.87 5.43
CA ASN A 575 25.55 -3.57 4.13
C ASN A 575 24.03 -3.72 4.16
N ALA A 576 23.52 -4.81 4.75
CA ALA A 576 22.07 -5.00 4.94
C ALA A 576 21.45 -3.82 5.71
N LEU A 577 22.06 -3.40 6.84
CA LEU A 577 21.58 -2.27 7.64
C LEU A 577 21.55 -0.94 6.88
N ARG A 578 22.47 -0.71 5.94
CA ARG A 578 22.51 0.51 5.13
C ARG A 578 21.37 0.61 4.12
N VAL A 579 20.77 -0.53 3.75
CA VAL A 579 19.71 -0.61 2.74
C VAL A 579 18.41 -1.24 3.28
N ALA A 580 18.29 -1.47 4.59
CA ALA A 580 17.10 -2.04 5.22
C ALA A 580 15.95 -1.02 5.25
N LEU A 581 14.94 -1.25 4.41
CA LEU A 581 13.75 -0.39 4.29
C LEU A 581 12.60 -0.82 5.20
N ASP A 582 12.78 -1.91 5.95
CA ASP A 582 11.82 -2.45 6.89
C ASP A 582 12.45 -2.77 8.26
N LYS A 583 11.63 -2.72 9.32
CA LYS A 583 12.05 -2.95 10.70
C LYS A 583 12.50 -4.38 10.96
N ASP A 584 11.86 -5.37 10.32
CA ASP A 584 12.17 -6.79 10.53
C ASP A 584 13.51 -7.14 9.86
N ASP A 585 13.79 -6.61 8.67
CA ASP A 585 15.08 -6.76 8.00
C ASP A 585 16.22 -6.14 8.83
N ALA A 586 16.00 -4.93 9.37
CA ALA A 586 16.96 -4.25 10.22
C ALA A 586 17.19 -5.03 11.54
N ALA A 587 16.12 -5.51 12.18
CA ALA A 587 16.21 -6.31 13.40
C ALA A 587 17.02 -7.59 13.16
N PHE A 588 16.78 -8.27 12.06
CA PHE A 588 17.50 -9.49 11.72
C PHE A 588 18.98 -9.23 11.37
N ALA A 589 19.28 -8.12 10.69
CA ALA A 589 20.65 -7.69 10.43
C ALA A 589 21.40 -7.39 11.75
N TYR A 590 20.77 -6.71 12.71
CA TYR A 590 21.34 -6.49 14.04
C TYR A 590 21.53 -7.80 14.82
N TYR A 591 20.59 -8.74 14.74
CA TYR A 591 20.72 -10.05 15.38
C TYR A 591 21.94 -10.83 14.86
N ARG A 592 22.12 -10.91 13.54
CA ARG A 592 23.31 -11.57 12.95
C ARG A 592 24.60 -10.82 13.25
N LEU A 593 24.57 -9.48 13.22
CA LEU A 593 25.70 -8.65 13.64
C LEU A 593 26.07 -8.94 15.11
N ALA A 594 25.08 -9.09 15.99
CA ALA A 594 25.29 -9.36 17.40
C ALA A 594 26.01 -10.69 17.61
N TYR A 595 25.52 -11.75 16.96
CA TYR A 595 26.12 -13.07 17.04
C TYR A 595 27.56 -13.07 16.48
N ALA A 596 27.79 -12.48 15.31
CA ALA A 596 29.13 -12.40 14.71
C ALA A 596 30.11 -11.55 15.55
N ALA A 597 29.62 -10.47 16.18
CA ALA A 597 30.41 -9.66 17.10
C ALA A 597 30.74 -10.42 18.38
N TRP A 598 29.81 -11.24 18.89
CA TRP A 598 30.05 -12.10 20.04
C TRP A 598 31.15 -13.12 19.76
N MET A 599 31.11 -13.78 18.60
CA MET A 599 32.14 -14.72 18.18
C MET A 599 33.53 -14.09 17.96
N GLN A 600 33.60 -12.75 17.85
CA GLN A 600 34.84 -11.96 17.79
C GLN A 600 35.23 -11.33 19.14
N ASP A 601 34.61 -11.73 20.25
CA ASP A 601 34.79 -11.17 21.59
C ASP A 601 34.48 -9.66 21.70
N LYS A 602 33.73 -9.09 20.74
CA LYS A 602 33.28 -7.69 20.76
C LYS A 602 31.99 -7.58 21.59
N PHE A 603 32.08 -7.90 22.88
CA PHE A 603 30.92 -8.08 23.76
C PHE A 603 29.98 -6.86 23.87
N THR A 604 30.53 -5.65 23.94
CA THR A 604 29.71 -4.43 24.04
C THR A 604 28.89 -4.19 22.77
N LEU A 605 29.48 -4.40 21.60
CA LEU A 605 28.79 -4.31 20.32
C LEU A 605 27.72 -5.40 20.21
N ALA A 606 28.08 -6.65 20.55
CA ALA A 606 27.14 -7.77 20.53
C ALA A 606 25.91 -7.52 21.41
N ALA A 607 26.10 -7.10 22.66
CA ALA A 607 25.00 -6.79 23.56
C ALA A 607 24.17 -5.60 23.07
N SER A 608 24.80 -4.59 22.45
CA SER A 608 24.10 -3.44 21.89
C SER A 608 23.24 -3.83 20.68
N ALA A 609 23.80 -4.64 19.78
CA ALA A 609 23.11 -5.14 18.59
C ALA A 609 21.94 -6.07 18.94
N TYR A 610 22.09 -7.00 19.89
CA TYR A 610 20.96 -7.81 20.36
C TYR A 610 19.83 -6.97 20.97
N ARG A 611 20.17 -5.96 21.79
CA ARG A 611 19.15 -5.05 22.37
C ARG A 611 18.45 -4.21 21.30
N MET A 612 19.16 -3.82 20.24
CA MET A 612 18.55 -3.11 19.12
C MET A 612 17.62 -4.03 18.33
N ALA A 613 18.04 -5.26 18.05
CA ALA A 613 17.21 -6.26 17.38
C ALA A 613 15.91 -6.55 18.17
N ASP A 614 16.02 -6.76 19.49
CA ASP A 614 14.85 -6.95 20.37
C ASP A 614 13.96 -5.71 20.44
N TYR A 615 14.54 -4.50 20.42
CA TYR A 615 13.78 -3.26 20.41
C TYR A 615 12.96 -3.09 19.13
N LEU A 616 13.52 -3.45 17.98
CA LEU A 616 12.85 -3.33 16.68
C LEU A 616 11.80 -4.41 16.44
N ALA A 617 12.08 -5.65 16.86
CA ALA A 617 11.21 -6.79 16.66
C ALA A 617 11.04 -7.64 17.94
N PRO A 618 10.34 -7.10 18.98
CA PRO A 618 10.22 -7.77 20.27
C PRO A 618 9.60 -9.17 20.13
N GLY A 619 10.31 -10.18 20.64
CA GLY A 619 9.84 -11.58 20.64
C GLY A 619 9.72 -12.23 19.25
N ARG A 620 10.22 -11.61 18.18
CA ARG A 620 10.18 -12.17 16.81
C ARG A 620 11.31 -13.13 16.49
N ILE A 621 12.49 -12.91 17.09
CA ILE A 621 13.69 -13.75 16.89
C ILE A 621 13.82 -14.68 18.10
N GLU A 622 13.38 -15.92 17.94
CA GLU A 622 13.25 -16.91 19.04
C GLU A 622 14.52 -17.10 19.89
N PRO A 623 15.73 -17.32 19.33
CA PRO A 623 16.91 -17.59 20.15
C PRO A 623 17.50 -16.33 20.83
N LEU A 624 17.10 -15.13 20.40
CA LEU A 624 17.73 -13.86 20.79
C LEU A 624 17.78 -13.69 22.31
N GLN A 625 16.66 -13.91 23.00
CA GLN A 625 16.57 -13.65 24.44
C GLN A 625 17.53 -14.54 25.24
N MET A 626 17.62 -15.82 24.87
CA MET A 626 18.51 -16.78 25.52
C MET A 626 19.98 -16.43 25.26
N GLU A 627 20.33 -16.15 24.01
CA GLU A 627 21.68 -15.74 23.61
C GLU A 627 22.13 -14.46 24.31
N LEU A 628 21.26 -13.45 24.39
CA LEU A 628 21.53 -12.19 25.07
C LEU A 628 21.74 -12.40 26.58
N GLU A 629 20.91 -13.20 27.25
CA GLU A 629 21.08 -13.51 28.66
C GLU A 629 22.41 -14.21 28.96
N GLU A 630 22.80 -15.15 28.10
CA GLU A 630 24.09 -15.82 28.21
C GLU A 630 25.26 -14.83 28.02
N LEU A 631 25.22 -14.00 26.98
CA LEU A 631 26.22 -12.98 26.73
C LEU A 631 26.35 -12.03 27.92
N LEU A 632 25.23 -11.53 28.47
CA LEU A 632 25.23 -10.64 29.63
C LEU A 632 25.82 -11.31 30.88
N SER A 633 25.57 -12.61 31.08
CA SER A 633 26.18 -13.40 32.15
C SER A 633 27.70 -13.50 32.00
N ARG A 634 28.18 -13.77 30.78
CA ARG A 634 29.62 -13.80 30.45
C ARG A 634 30.27 -12.42 30.65
N MET A 635 29.63 -11.34 30.19
CA MET A 635 30.10 -9.97 30.38
C MET A 635 30.25 -9.63 31.86
N ARG A 636 29.26 -9.95 32.70
CA ARG A 636 29.33 -9.73 34.16
C ARG A 636 30.49 -10.49 34.79
N SER A 637 30.68 -11.75 34.40
CA SER A 637 31.75 -12.61 34.90
C SER A 637 33.14 -12.08 34.54
N GLN A 638 33.27 -11.43 33.39
CA GLN A 638 34.50 -10.83 32.88
C GLN A 638 34.62 -9.31 33.17
N CYS A 639 33.71 -8.75 33.98
CA CYS A 639 33.66 -7.34 34.33
C CYS A 639 33.54 -6.35 33.15
N TYR A 640 32.94 -6.77 32.03
CA TYR A 640 32.53 -5.87 30.96
C TYR A 640 31.27 -5.08 31.35
N LYS A 641 31.20 -3.81 30.93
CA LYS A 641 30.01 -2.97 31.12
C LYS A 641 29.01 -3.24 29.99
N ALA A 642 27.85 -3.78 30.34
CA ALA A 642 26.76 -3.96 29.39
C ALA A 642 26.00 -2.64 29.14
N PRO A 643 25.47 -2.42 27.93
CA PRO A 643 24.55 -1.32 27.65
C PRO A 643 23.25 -1.50 28.45
N THR A 644 22.80 -0.43 29.11
CA THR A 644 21.63 -0.46 30.00
C THR A 644 20.41 0.27 29.45
N SER A 645 20.64 1.23 28.55
CA SER A 645 19.61 2.05 27.90
C SER A 645 19.78 2.04 26.38
N MET A 646 18.76 2.48 25.65
CA MET A 646 18.88 2.64 24.19
C MET A 646 19.85 3.77 23.82
N ASP A 647 20.06 4.74 24.70
CA ASP A 647 21.05 5.80 24.48
C ASP A 647 22.48 5.25 24.58
N ASP A 648 22.74 4.30 25.49
CA ASP A 648 24.02 3.58 25.53
C ASP A 648 24.26 2.79 24.23
N VAL A 649 23.22 2.12 23.72
CA VAL A 649 23.26 1.35 22.46
C VAL A 649 23.59 2.27 21.28
N ARG A 650 22.89 3.40 21.14
CA ARG A 650 23.14 4.39 20.09
C ARG A 650 24.56 4.97 20.17
N HIS A 651 25.04 5.28 21.37
CA HIS A 651 26.40 5.76 21.55
C HIS A 651 27.44 4.71 21.14
N CYS A 652 27.22 3.42 21.47
CA CYS A 652 28.09 2.33 21.02
C CYS A 652 28.11 2.21 19.49
N PHE A 653 26.96 2.35 18.83
CA PHE A 653 26.91 2.31 17.38
C PHE A 653 27.64 3.48 16.72
N MET A 654 27.49 4.70 17.27
CA MET A 654 28.20 5.87 16.76
C MET A 654 29.72 5.77 16.94
N SER A 655 30.22 5.13 18.01
CA SER A 655 31.67 4.95 18.19
C SER A 655 32.27 3.93 17.23
N ASP A 656 31.48 2.92 16.86
CA ASP A 656 31.93 1.77 16.07
C ASP A 656 31.50 1.86 14.59
N ASP A 657 31.00 3.03 14.14
CA ASP A 657 30.48 3.31 12.80
C ASP A 657 29.40 2.31 12.34
N ILE A 658 28.54 1.90 13.27
CA ILE A 658 27.40 1.02 13.00
C ILE A 658 26.20 1.89 12.59
N PRO A 659 25.53 1.61 11.47
CA PRO A 659 24.31 2.31 11.09
C PRO A 659 23.26 2.26 12.22
N VAL A 660 22.62 3.39 12.51
CA VAL A 660 21.60 3.50 13.56
C VAL A 660 20.23 3.60 12.90
N TRP A 661 19.53 2.47 12.74
CA TRP A 661 18.21 2.44 12.13
C TRP A 661 17.15 3.14 13.01
N PRO A 662 16.18 3.88 12.46
CA PRO A 662 15.95 4.14 11.02
C PRO A 662 16.72 5.36 10.48
N ASN A 663 17.62 5.97 11.26
CA ASN A 663 18.39 7.14 10.86
C ASN A 663 19.60 6.76 9.98
N ILE A 664 19.31 6.14 8.84
CA ILE A 664 20.26 5.78 7.78
C ILE A 664 20.03 6.65 6.55
N GLU A 665 21.04 6.75 5.68
CA GLU A 665 20.99 7.59 4.48
C GLU A 665 19.82 7.24 3.56
N ALA A 666 19.50 5.95 3.42
CA ALA A 666 18.36 5.46 2.64
C ALA A 666 17.02 6.07 3.11
N ASN A 667 16.79 6.22 4.42
CA ASN A 667 15.56 6.85 4.93
C ASN A 667 15.43 8.31 4.48
N HIS A 668 16.56 9.03 4.48
CA HIS A 668 16.57 10.44 4.09
C HIS A 668 16.31 10.61 2.59
N ILE A 669 16.85 9.71 1.76
CA ILE A 669 16.58 9.65 0.32
C ILE A 669 15.10 9.34 0.08
N ILE A 670 14.59 8.28 0.70
CA ILE A 670 13.19 7.83 0.52
C ILE A 670 12.21 8.90 0.97
N GLY A 671 12.42 9.54 2.13
CA GLY A 671 11.51 10.58 2.61
C GLY A 671 11.42 11.79 1.66
N LYS A 672 12.55 12.20 1.05
CA LYS A 672 12.56 13.27 0.03
C LYS A 672 11.87 12.84 -1.25
N ALA A 673 12.20 11.64 -1.75
CA ALA A 673 11.64 11.12 -2.99
C ALA A 673 10.13 10.83 -2.86
N ALA A 674 9.66 10.30 -1.73
CA ALA A 674 8.25 10.07 -1.45
C ALA A 674 7.45 11.39 -1.53
N LYS A 675 7.97 12.45 -0.89
CA LYS A 675 7.34 13.77 -0.94
C LYS A 675 7.28 14.30 -2.37
N LEU A 676 8.43 14.35 -3.05
CA LEU A 676 8.55 14.87 -4.41
C LEU A 676 7.58 14.14 -5.37
N THR A 677 7.58 12.81 -5.34
CA THR A 677 6.78 12.01 -6.26
C THR A 677 5.28 12.15 -6.03
N VAL A 678 4.80 12.37 -4.82
CA VAL A 678 3.38 12.74 -4.61
C VAL A 678 3.10 14.16 -5.11
N ASP A 679 3.97 15.12 -4.81
CA ASP A 679 3.79 16.52 -5.21
C ASP A 679 3.75 16.68 -6.74
N ASP A 680 4.55 15.89 -7.47
CA ASP A 680 4.59 15.86 -8.94
C ASP A 680 3.56 14.91 -9.57
N GLY A 681 2.76 14.23 -8.76
CA GLY A 681 1.71 13.34 -9.23
C GLY A 681 2.17 11.96 -9.69
N MET A 682 3.42 11.54 -9.48
CA MET A 682 3.94 10.21 -9.88
C MET A 682 3.49 9.10 -8.90
N PHE A 683 2.19 8.78 -8.83
CA PHE A 683 1.61 7.96 -7.75
C PHE A 683 2.03 6.49 -7.72
N VAL A 684 2.35 5.87 -8.86
CA VAL A 684 2.87 4.49 -8.89
C VAL A 684 4.15 4.39 -8.07
N ILE A 685 5.12 5.26 -8.36
CA ILE A 685 6.41 5.29 -7.66
C ILE A 685 6.22 5.80 -6.22
N ALA A 686 5.43 6.87 -6.07
CA ALA A 686 5.21 7.50 -4.78
C ALA A 686 4.66 6.52 -3.75
N ARG A 687 3.74 5.64 -4.13
CA ARG A 687 3.15 4.64 -3.24
C ARG A 687 4.21 3.77 -2.58
N THR A 688 5.13 3.22 -3.36
CA THR A 688 6.22 2.37 -2.85
C THR A 688 7.15 3.13 -1.92
N LEU A 689 7.51 4.37 -2.28
CA LEU A 689 8.39 5.23 -1.48
C LEU A 689 7.70 5.64 -0.17
N CYS A 690 6.41 5.95 -0.21
CA CYS A 690 5.60 6.25 0.97
C CYS A 690 5.55 5.05 1.91
N VAL A 691 5.24 3.86 1.37
CA VAL A 691 5.17 2.62 2.15
C VAL A 691 6.52 2.34 2.83
N ALA A 692 7.64 2.42 2.08
CA ALA A 692 8.98 2.28 2.65
C ALA A 692 9.25 3.34 3.73
N HIS A 693 8.90 4.61 3.50
CA HIS A 693 9.08 5.67 4.50
C HIS A 693 8.27 5.43 5.79
N ILE A 694 7.03 4.95 5.65
CA ILE A 694 6.14 4.63 6.77
C ILE A 694 6.74 3.47 7.59
N ARG A 695 7.24 2.41 6.95
CA ARG A 695 7.89 1.28 7.65
C ARG A 695 9.13 1.70 8.42
N MET A 696 9.85 2.70 7.93
CA MET A 696 11.00 3.29 8.59
C MET A 696 10.63 4.30 9.70
N SER A 697 9.34 4.51 9.97
CA SER A 697 8.85 5.40 11.04
C SER A 697 8.49 4.58 12.30
N LEU A 698 8.88 5.06 13.50
CA LEU A 698 8.82 4.30 14.76
C LEU A 698 7.48 4.37 15.53
N ASN A 699 6.40 4.90 14.94
CA ASN A 699 5.16 5.23 15.67
C ASN A 699 3.98 4.33 15.23
N ASP A 700 3.62 3.33 16.04
CA ASP A 700 2.74 2.23 15.61
C ASP A 700 1.21 2.41 15.83
N ASP A 701 0.70 3.31 16.69
CA ASP A 701 -0.70 3.17 17.15
C ASP A 701 -1.76 4.08 16.47
N CYS A 702 -1.46 5.35 16.17
CA CYS A 702 -2.42 6.26 15.48
C CYS A 702 -2.01 6.61 14.05
N GLU A 703 -0.71 6.49 13.72
CA GLU A 703 -0.21 6.80 12.39
C GLU A 703 -0.68 5.76 11.36
N GLY A 704 -0.82 4.48 11.73
CA GLY A 704 -1.20 3.43 10.78
C GLY A 704 -2.51 3.69 10.03
N ALA A 705 -3.56 4.17 10.73
CA ALA A 705 -4.85 4.46 10.09
C ALA A 705 -4.81 5.72 9.21
N VAL A 706 -4.05 6.73 9.62
CA VAL A 706 -3.82 7.96 8.84
C VAL A 706 -3.01 7.65 7.59
N GLN A 707 -1.93 6.89 7.74
CA GLN A 707 -1.07 6.49 6.63
C GLN A 707 -1.80 5.57 5.65
N SER A 708 -2.62 4.63 6.12
CA SER A 708 -3.48 3.82 5.26
C SER A 708 -4.46 4.70 4.46
N GLN A 709 -5.11 5.67 5.10
CA GLN A 709 -6.00 6.63 4.43
C GLN A 709 -5.26 7.46 3.38
N PHE A 710 -4.05 7.91 3.70
CA PHE A 710 -3.19 8.66 2.78
C PHE A 710 -2.79 7.81 1.58
N LEU A 711 -2.34 6.57 1.78
CA LEU A 711 -1.97 5.64 0.71
C LEU A 711 -3.16 5.32 -0.20
N ARG A 712 -4.35 5.06 0.37
CA ARG A 712 -5.59 4.87 -0.41
C ARG A 712 -5.90 6.05 -1.32
N SER A 713 -5.48 7.27 -0.95
CA SER A 713 -5.69 8.46 -1.78
C SER A 713 -4.84 8.47 -3.06
N LEU A 714 -3.72 7.74 -3.09
CA LEU A 714 -2.80 7.66 -4.22
C LEU A 714 -3.19 6.57 -5.23
N ASN A 715 -4.14 5.70 -4.89
CA ASN A 715 -4.59 4.63 -5.78
C ASN A 715 -5.44 5.16 -6.93
N ALA A 716 -5.50 4.38 -8.01
CA ALA A 716 -6.42 4.62 -9.12
C ALA A 716 -7.83 4.78 -8.59
#